data_AF-R6WNH4-F1
#
_entry.id   AF-R6WNH4-F1
#
_cell.length_a   1.000
_cell.length_b   1.000
_cell.length_c   1.000
_cell.angle_alpha   90.00
_cell.angle_beta   90.00
_cell.angle_gamma   90.00
#
_symmetry.space_group_name_H-M   'P 1'
#
loop_
_entity.id
_entity.type
_entity.pdbx_description
1 polymer ?
#
loop_
_entity_poly.entity_id
_entity_poly.type
_entity_poly.pdbx_seq_one_letter_code
_entity_poly.pdbx_strand_id
1 'polypeptide(L)'
;MKTPHTYLILSLLCLFLLFTPLTAAATAQASGSARQANAATEVTLYDMDSSYAEVVSVPSSMSRSYRIPQGDAATYRVTSGRNYVQVSADGLVTTARTYWKKGNGYSYSVSEGEDYDYYTVEPGDAEITVTSGSETWTLTVHVKDYAEVYVDHVMDAYITANITADMSDSEIAEAIVKFPAQYDYNYRYQSALSMVIYGGGDCWASTNTIIRLAKRMGYDAWTRRANQDAGAGSGHVNALVEIGGCYYELEAGYSSGKDENGFRPYDVKKRASLFSYYTTYEKKAVVYQYDGKTSEGEIEIPSRLGGYPVTALAKSALAGKDFTKVVLPDTLEKIGDYAFSACSQLREITIPASVEALGNGVFTQCDALEEFSIDPTNPYLKETNHVIYTADGKTLVAAAGRTDERIAVPLTVEKIQSYAFYNCDTLKSITIPGSVRELGEGCFGGCAHLNQVELQDGLEVIGAYCFRDNFDLSVIRIPSTVKQLQAAAFYGDYNLRKIYFCGDAPEFGSQISGTYYDRVFYGCAKGMEAYYPAAYSTWDDTVLSDHDGNGVVWANWTKGSLSSIEDAEVTLDREIYEYTGGIVRPEKITVRMAGKLLSEGEDYLVTYPIAGEYTEGTATVLIIGTGVYRGVKVVNYTIRRAGNDTPGATESSRPGASSTVISHTREQAARREAVISHTREQAARREAVISHTREQAARRETPSSHTREQQVLPHRQER
;
A
#
# COMPACT_ATOMS: atom_id res chain seq x y z
N MET A 1 -57.51 -41.20 -15.93
CA MET A 1 -58.15 -41.00 -17.25
C MET A 1 -57.68 -39.67 -17.82
N LYS A 2 -57.19 -39.72 -19.06
CA LYS A 2 -56.90 -38.62 -20.01
C LYS A 2 -55.70 -37.69 -19.74
N THR A 3 -54.59 -38.03 -20.40
CA THR A 3 -53.55 -37.17 -21.00
C THR A 3 -54.10 -36.34 -22.19
N PRO A 4 -53.31 -35.50 -22.90
CA PRO A 4 -52.14 -34.66 -22.52
C PRO A 4 -52.21 -33.22 -23.10
N HIS A 5 -51.30 -32.32 -22.71
CA HIS A 5 -50.78 -31.29 -23.62
C HIS A 5 -49.28 -31.05 -23.42
N THR A 6 -48.63 -31.01 -24.56
CA THR A 6 -47.21 -31.01 -24.91
C THR A 6 -46.61 -29.62 -24.78
N TYR A 7 -45.43 -29.49 -24.14
CA TYR A 7 -44.59 -28.29 -24.29
C TYR A 7 -43.52 -28.55 -25.34
N LEU A 8 -43.48 -27.60 -26.29
CA LEU A 8 -42.69 -27.58 -27.50
C LEU A 8 -41.25 -27.16 -27.15
N ILE A 9 -40.33 -28.11 -27.05
CA ILE A 9 -38.89 -27.81 -27.10
C ILE A 9 -38.52 -27.78 -28.58
N LEU A 10 -38.22 -26.59 -29.08
CA LEU A 10 -37.77 -26.38 -30.46
C LEU A 10 -36.37 -27.01 -30.61
N SER A 11 -36.31 -28.17 -31.24
CA SER A 11 -35.08 -28.78 -31.71
C SER A 11 -34.61 -28.05 -32.97
N LEU A 12 -33.54 -27.26 -32.85
CA LEU A 12 -32.82 -26.71 -34.00
C LEU A 12 -31.95 -27.83 -34.59
N LEU A 13 -32.55 -28.52 -35.56
CA LEU A 13 -31.94 -29.52 -36.42
C LEU A 13 -32.00 -28.95 -37.85
N CYS A 14 -30.90 -28.38 -38.33
CA CYS A 14 -30.64 -28.10 -39.75
C CYS A 14 -29.13 -28.18 -39.95
N LEU A 15 -28.61 -29.27 -40.54
CA LEU A 15 -28.52 -29.58 -41.97
C LEU A 15 -27.11 -29.23 -42.46
N PHE A 16 -26.30 -30.27 -42.64
CA PHE A 16 -25.07 -30.25 -43.42
C PHE A 16 -25.33 -29.65 -44.82
N LEU A 17 -24.45 -28.74 -45.28
CA LEU A 17 -23.67 -28.90 -46.52
C LEU A 17 -22.82 -27.65 -46.88
N LEU A 18 -21.58 -27.97 -47.29
CA LEU A 18 -20.69 -27.27 -48.23
C LEU A 18 -19.82 -26.11 -47.72
N PHE A 19 -18.53 -26.39 -47.49
CA PHE A 19 -17.43 -25.79 -48.26
C PHE A 19 -16.23 -26.77 -48.38
N THR A 20 -15.98 -27.17 -49.63
CA THR A 20 -14.80 -27.75 -50.30
C THR A 20 -13.60 -28.29 -49.47
N PRO A 21 -13.17 -29.55 -49.68
CA PRO A 21 -11.76 -29.89 -49.61
C PRO A 21 -11.07 -29.51 -50.93
N LEU A 22 -9.98 -28.75 -50.84
CA LEU A 22 -9.07 -28.54 -51.96
C LEU A 22 -8.45 -29.89 -52.33
N THR A 23 -8.87 -30.47 -53.45
CA THR A 23 -8.17 -31.58 -54.10
C THR A 23 -7.05 -31.01 -54.96
N ALA A 24 -5.80 -31.33 -54.63
CA ALA A 24 -4.69 -31.24 -55.58
C ALA A 24 -4.19 -32.66 -55.84
N ALA A 25 -4.55 -33.19 -57.01
CA ALA A 25 -3.99 -34.41 -57.56
C ALA A 25 -2.59 -34.14 -58.16
N ALA A 26 -1.77 -35.18 -58.08
CA ALA A 26 -0.33 -35.22 -58.30
C ALA A 26 0.16 -35.07 -59.75
N THR A 27 1.44 -34.72 -59.90
CA THR A 27 2.33 -35.27 -60.95
C THR A 27 3.77 -35.47 -60.44
N ALA A 28 4.23 -36.74 -60.50
CA ALA A 28 5.57 -37.35 -60.64
C ALA A 28 6.86 -36.54 -60.29
N GLN A 29 7.96 -37.10 -59.75
CA GLN A 29 8.65 -38.33 -60.16
C GLN A 29 9.84 -38.70 -59.21
N ALA A 30 10.00 -40.01 -58.96
CA ALA A 30 11.22 -40.79 -58.65
C ALA A 30 12.06 -40.66 -57.35
N SER A 31 12.21 -41.84 -56.72
CA SER A 31 13.29 -42.39 -55.86
C SER A 31 13.51 -41.83 -54.44
N GLY A 32 12.91 -42.52 -53.45
CA GLY A 32 13.15 -42.41 -52.00
C GLY A 32 12.12 -43.25 -51.24
N SER A 33 12.46 -43.79 -50.06
CA SER A 33 11.68 -44.75 -49.27
C SER A 33 10.19 -44.41 -49.06
N ALA A 34 9.32 -45.40 -49.24
CA ALA A 34 7.86 -45.27 -49.25
C ALA A 34 7.18 -45.20 -47.86
N ARG A 35 7.74 -44.46 -46.88
CA ARG A 35 7.02 -44.15 -45.63
C ARG A 35 7.31 -42.71 -45.22
N GLN A 36 6.28 -41.85 -45.22
CA GLN A 36 6.10 -40.63 -44.37
C GLN A 36 5.14 -39.57 -44.95
N ALA A 37 4.46 -39.80 -46.09
CA ALA A 37 3.55 -38.78 -46.65
C ALA A 37 2.26 -38.50 -45.84
N ASN A 38 1.96 -39.27 -44.78
CA ASN A 38 0.68 -39.22 -44.03
C ASN A 38 0.82 -39.13 -42.49
N ALA A 39 2.02 -38.95 -41.93
CA ALA A 39 2.16 -38.77 -40.48
C ALA A 39 1.94 -37.30 -40.13
N ALA A 40 0.89 -36.98 -39.37
CA ALA A 40 0.69 -35.63 -38.86
C ALA A 40 1.88 -35.26 -37.97
N THR A 41 2.44 -34.06 -38.15
CA THR A 41 3.44 -33.47 -37.26
C THR A 41 2.81 -32.72 -36.10
N GLU A 42 1.50 -32.45 -36.18
CA GLU A 42 0.72 -31.71 -35.20
C GLU A 42 -0.68 -32.33 -35.08
N VAL A 43 -1.14 -32.55 -33.86
CA VAL A 43 -2.47 -33.10 -33.57
C VAL A 43 -3.12 -32.38 -32.40
N THR A 44 -4.44 -32.22 -32.44
CA THR A 44 -5.20 -31.64 -31.33
C THR A 44 -6.06 -32.71 -30.68
N LEU A 45 -5.93 -32.85 -29.36
CA LEU A 45 -6.77 -33.71 -28.54
C LEU A 45 -7.70 -32.86 -27.66
N TYR A 46 -8.95 -33.28 -27.57
CA TYR A 46 -9.96 -32.63 -26.75
C TYR A 46 -10.36 -33.53 -25.59
N ASP A 47 -10.31 -33.00 -24.38
CA ASP A 47 -10.80 -33.68 -23.17
C ASP A 47 -11.28 -32.64 -22.16
N MET A 48 -11.94 -33.05 -21.08
CA MET A 48 -12.44 -32.12 -20.07
C MET A 48 -12.48 -32.78 -18.69
N ASP A 49 -12.60 -31.97 -17.64
CA ASP A 49 -12.88 -32.45 -16.28
C ASP A 49 -14.15 -33.31 -16.26
N SER A 50 -14.09 -34.45 -15.56
CA SER A 50 -15.21 -35.38 -15.44
C SER A 50 -16.47 -34.75 -14.86
N SER A 51 -16.35 -33.70 -14.04
CA SER A 51 -17.49 -32.98 -13.48
C SER A 51 -18.33 -32.33 -14.58
N TYR A 52 -17.71 -31.76 -15.61
CA TYR A 52 -18.43 -31.21 -16.77
C TYR A 52 -18.91 -32.30 -17.73
N ALA A 53 -18.18 -33.44 -17.79
CA ALA A 53 -18.51 -34.56 -18.64
C ALA A 53 -19.86 -35.24 -18.29
N GLU A 54 -20.43 -34.95 -17.12
CA GLU A 54 -21.77 -35.38 -16.72
C GLU A 54 -22.89 -34.68 -17.51
N VAL A 55 -22.61 -33.48 -18.04
CA VAL A 55 -23.61 -32.62 -18.70
C VAL A 55 -23.29 -32.42 -20.18
N VAL A 56 -22.02 -32.34 -20.52
CA VAL A 56 -21.54 -32.08 -21.88
C VAL A 56 -20.64 -33.22 -22.33
N SER A 57 -20.66 -33.56 -23.62
CA SER A 57 -19.78 -34.59 -24.19
C SER A 57 -18.90 -34.01 -25.29
N VAL A 58 -17.66 -34.50 -25.38
CA VAL A 58 -16.76 -34.20 -26.50
C VAL A 58 -17.39 -34.83 -27.76
N PRO A 59 -17.68 -34.06 -28.83
CA PRO A 59 -18.24 -34.56 -30.06
C PRO A 59 -17.36 -35.65 -30.66
N SER A 60 -17.96 -36.65 -31.29
CA SER A 60 -17.23 -37.73 -31.95
C SER A 60 -16.33 -37.24 -33.11
N SER A 61 -16.60 -36.05 -33.65
CA SER A 61 -15.76 -35.38 -34.64
C SER A 61 -14.48 -34.76 -34.07
N MET A 62 -14.38 -34.61 -32.75
CA MET A 62 -13.20 -34.10 -32.06
C MET A 62 -12.42 -35.26 -31.44
N SER A 63 -11.17 -35.42 -31.86
CA SER A 63 -10.31 -36.51 -31.42
C SER A 63 -9.98 -36.41 -29.94
N ARG A 64 -10.20 -37.48 -29.19
CA ARG A 64 -9.74 -37.64 -27.79
C ARG A 64 -8.44 -38.42 -27.68
N SER A 65 -8.06 -39.07 -28.78
CA SER A 65 -6.82 -39.81 -28.91
C SER A 65 -6.33 -39.75 -30.36
N TYR A 66 -5.04 -39.99 -30.53
CA TYR A 66 -4.43 -40.07 -31.85
C TYR A 66 -3.53 -41.30 -31.89
N ARG A 67 -3.68 -42.12 -32.93
CA ARG A 67 -2.81 -43.27 -33.13
C ARG A 67 -1.71 -42.90 -34.10
N ILE A 68 -0.48 -42.91 -33.62
CA ILE A 68 0.70 -42.69 -34.46
C ILE A 68 0.77 -43.84 -35.47
N PRO A 69 0.81 -43.55 -36.79
CA PRO A 69 0.91 -44.58 -37.81
C PRO A 69 2.15 -45.45 -37.58
N GLN A 70 1.95 -46.76 -37.44
CA GLN A 70 3.05 -47.67 -37.10
C GLN A 70 4.03 -47.81 -38.27
N GLY A 71 5.28 -47.40 -38.03
CA GLY A 71 6.48 -47.85 -38.72
C GLY A 71 7.02 -49.17 -38.13
N ASP A 72 8.07 -49.77 -38.68
CA ASP A 72 8.74 -50.93 -38.06
C ASP A 72 9.14 -50.59 -36.62
N ALA A 73 9.05 -51.54 -35.67
CA ALA A 73 9.41 -51.45 -34.24
C ALA A 73 9.63 -50.00 -33.72
N ALA A 74 8.58 -49.18 -33.74
CA ALA A 74 8.68 -47.77 -33.39
C ALA A 74 8.73 -47.57 -31.87
N THR A 75 9.46 -46.56 -31.42
CA THR A 75 9.54 -46.13 -30.02
C THR A 75 9.04 -44.69 -29.89
N TYR A 76 8.36 -44.40 -28.78
CA TYR A 76 7.73 -43.12 -28.52
C TYR A 76 8.25 -42.56 -27.20
N ARG A 77 8.65 -41.29 -27.20
CA ARG A 77 9.15 -40.63 -26.00
C ARG A 77 8.54 -39.24 -25.89
N VAL A 78 7.75 -39.02 -24.83
CA VAL A 78 7.26 -37.68 -24.48
C VAL A 78 8.44 -36.85 -23.97
N THR A 79 8.87 -35.89 -24.77
CA THR A 79 10.03 -35.02 -24.49
C THR A 79 9.63 -33.79 -23.69
N SER A 80 8.40 -33.29 -23.85
CA SER A 80 7.79 -32.20 -23.07
C SER A 80 6.29 -32.45 -22.88
N GLY A 81 5.67 -31.83 -21.86
CA GLY A 81 4.22 -31.93 -21.66
C GLY A 81 3.69 -33.27 -21.13
N ARG A 82 4.48 -34.00 -20.32
CA ARG A 82 4.06 -35.29 -19.72
C ARG A 82 2.83 -35.21 -18.81
N ASN A 83 2.50 -34.01 -18.32
CA ASN A 83 1.30 -33.77 -17.53
C ASN A 83 0.04 -33.67 -18.40
N TYR A 84 0.18 -33.53 -19.74
CA TYR A 84 -0.92 -33.31 -20.68
C TYR A 84 -1.24 -34.56 -21.51
N VAL A 85 -0.22 -35.37 -21.84
CA VAL A 85 -0.37 -36.54 -22.70
C VAL A 85 0.31 -37.78 -22.15
N GLN A 86 -0.24 -38.94 -22.50
CA GLN A 86 0.41 -40.24 -22.35
C GLN A 86 0.49 -40.91 -23.73
N VAL A 87 1.52 -41.74 -23.93
CA VAL A 87 1.67 -42.56 -25.15
C VAL A 87 1.89 -44.01 -24.76
N SER A 88 1.03 -44.90 -25.28
CA SER A 88 1.14 -46.33 -25.06
C SER A 88 2.28 -46.94 -25.89
N ALA A 89 2.71 -48.15 -25.54
CA ALA A 89 3.78 -48.87 -26.23
C ALA A 89 3.46 -49.15 -27.72
N ASP A 90 2.19 -49.20 -28.11
CA ASP A 90 1.73 -49.41 -29.48
C ASP A 90 1.42 -48.10 -30.23
N GLY A 91 1.72 -46.94 -29.63
CA GLY A 91 1.67 -45.62 -30.27
C GLY A 91 0.34 -44.89 -30.17
N LEU A 92 -0.54 -45.26 -29.22
CA LEU A 92 -1.75 -44.49 -28.94
C LEU A 92 -1.42 -43.33 -28.03
N VAL A 93 -1.66 -42.11 -28.50
CA VAL A 93 -1.56 -40.89 -27.72
C VAL A 93 -2.93 -40.57 -27.14
N THR A 94 -3.00 -40.41 -25.82
CA THR A 94 -4.19 -39.97 -25.08
C THR A 94 -3.85 -38.79 -24.18
N THR A 95 -4.87 -38.08 -23.70
CA THR A 95 -4.69 -37.08 -22.65
C THR A 95 -4.26 -37.75 -21.34
N ALA A 96 -3.38 -37.09 -20.60
CA ALA A 96 -3.06 -37.43 -19.23
C ALA A 96 -4.14 -36.86 -18.31
N ARG A 97 -4.49 -37.61 -17.26
CA ARG A 97 -5.53 -37.25 -16.30
C ARG A 97 -4.99 -37.35 -14.88
N THR A 98 -5.46 -36.47 -14.02
CA THR A 98 -5.24 -36.58 -12.58
C THR A 98 -6.53 -37.04 -11.92
N TYR A 99 -6.46 -38.14 -11.18
CA TYR A 99 -7.60 -38.77 -10.51
C TYR A 99 -7.67 -38.32 -9.06
N TRP A 100 -8.88 -38.05 -8.56
CA TRP A 100 -9.11 -37.47 -7.25
C TRP A 100 -10.13 -38.27 -6.46
N LYS A 101 -9.91 -38.34 -5.14
CA LYS A 101 -10.84 -38.92 -4.18
C LYS A 101 -11.20 -37.90 -3.10
N LYS A 102 -12.47 -37.85 -2.70
CA LYS A 102 -13.01 -37.00 -1.64
C LYS A 102 -12.84 -37.71 -0.29
N GLY A 103 -12.05 -37.10 0.59
CA GLY A 103 -11.95 -37.44 2.01
C GLY A 103 -12.73 -36.47 2.89
N ASN A 104 -12.61 -36.60 4.21
CA ASN A 104 -13.27 -35.78 5.25
C ASN A 104 -13.01 -34.26 5.09
N GLY A 105 -13.70 -33.62 4.16
CA GLY A 105 -13.61 -32.18 3.86
C GLY A 105 -12.52 -31.76 2.87
N TYR A 106 -11.72 -32.68 2.33
CA TYR A 106 -10.62 -32.37 1.39
C TYR A 106 -10.51 -33.42 0.27
N SER A 107 -10.02 -33.02 -0.90
CA SER A 107 -9.69 -33.94 -2.00
C SER A 107 -8.20 -34.27 -2.01
N TYR A 108 -7.86 -35.51 -2.37
CA TYR A 108 -6.47 -35.94 -2.59
C TYR A 108 -6.34 -36.75 -3.88
N SER A 109 -5.18 -36.66 -4.53
CA SER A 109 -4.90 -37.38 -5.78
C SER A 109 -4.70 -38.86 -5.53
N VAL A 110 -5.18 -39.70 -6.43
CA VAL A 110 -4.99 -41.16 -6.43
C VAL A 110 -4.34 -41.61 -7.74
N SER A 111 -3.76 -42.81 -7.74
CA SER A 111 -3.09 -43.33 -8.94
C SER A 111 -4.11 -43.76 -10.00
N GLU A 112 -3.69 -43.74 -11.26
CA GLU A 112 -4.51 -44.26 -12.36
C GLU A 112 -4.84 -45.74 -12.12
N GLY A 113 -6.13 -46.09 -12.19
CA GLY A 113 -6.64 -47.45 -11.93
C GLY A 113 -7.07 -47.72 -10.48
N GLU A 114 -6.79 -46.81 -9.54
CA GLU A 114 -7.37 -46.85 -8.19
C GLU A 114 -8.82 -46.32 -8.19
N ASP A 115 -9.55 -46.60 -7.10
CA ASP A 115 -10.93 -46.11 -6.90
C ASP A 115 -10.94 -44.58 -6.68
N TYR A 116 -11.50 -43.83 -7.64
CA TYR A 116 -11.54 -42.36 -7.69
C TYR A 116 -12.98 -41.84 -7.80
N ASP A 117 -13.21 -40.59 -7.39
CA ASP A 117 -14.52 -39.91 -7.49
C ASP A 117 -14.65 -39.04 -8.74
N TYR A 118 -13.57 -38.35 -9.14
CA TYR A 118 -13.53 -37.51 -10.33
C TYR A 118 -12.10 -37.42 -10.89
N TYR A 119 -11.96 -36.96 -12.14
CA TYR A 119 -10.67 -36.67 -12.76
C TYR A 119 -10.64 -35.28 -13.38
N THR A 120 -9.47 -34.65 -13.33
CA THR A 120 -9.16 -33.36 -13.97
C THR A 120 -8.25 -33.58 -15.17
N VAL A 121 -8.31 -32.65 -16.12
CA VAL A 121 -7.43 -32.62 -17.30
C VAL A 121 -6.73 -31.26 -17.32
N GLU A 122 -5.41 -31.26 -17.52
CA GLU A 122 -4.66 -30.02 -17.75
C GLU A 122 -4.46 -29.80 -19.27
N PRO A 123 -4.90 -28.67 -19.83
CA PRO A 123 -4.62 -28.33 -21.22
C PRO A 123 -3.17 -27.86 -21.38
N GLY A 124 -2.60 -28.05 -22.57
CA GLY A 124 -1.23 -27.66 -22.86
C GLY A 124 -0.67 -28.33 -24.10
N ASP A 125 0.56 -27.96 -24.43
CA ASP A 125 1.27 -28.50 -25.58
C ASP A 125 2.31 -29.52 -25.13
N ALA A 126 2.38 -30.65 -25.83
CA ALA A 126 3.32 -31.72 -25.56
C ALA A 126 4.06 -32.12 -26.83
N GLU A 127 5.34 -32.48 -26.70
CA GLU A 127 6.13 -33.02 -27.80
C GLU A 127 6.42 -34.50 -27.57
N ILE A 128 6.23 -35.29 -28.62
CA ILE A 128 6.54 -36.71 -28.64
C ILE A 128 7.57 -36.96 -29.72
N THR A 129 8.76 -37.38 -29.34
CA THR A 129 9.76 -37.91 -30.27
C THR A 129 9.36 -39.32 -30.67
N VAL A 130 9.24 -39.55 -31.97
CA VAL A 130 8.92 -40.84 -32.58
C VAL A 130 10.15 -41.33 -33.33
N THR A 131 10.65 -42.52 -32.98
CA THR A 131 11.77 -43.16 -33.66
C THR A 131 11.33 -44.49 -34.24
N SER A 132 11.43 -44.66 -35.56
CA SER A 132 11.11 -45.91 -36.26
C SER A 132 12.22 -46.23 -37.25
N GLY A 133 12.87 -47.39 -37.06
CA GLY A 133 14.10 -47.71 -37.81
C GLY A 133 15.20 -46.66 -37.58
N SER A 134 15.70 -46.05 -38.66
CA SER A 134 16.70 -44.97 -38.61
C SER A 134 16.10 -43.57 -38.62
N GLU A 135 14.77 -43.44 -38.74
CA GLU A 135 14.10 -42.15 -38.84
C GLU A 135 13.63 -41.69 -37.46
N THR A 136 13.80 -40.40 -37.18
CA THR A 136 13.29 -39.75 -35.97
C THR A 136 12.60 -38.44 -36.34
N TRP A 137 11.41 -38.22 -35.80
CA TRP A 137 10.62 -37.02 -36.00
C TRP A 137 9.84 -36.66 -34.73
N THR A 138 9.30 -35.44 -34.67
CA THR A 138 8.55 -34.93 -33.51
C THR A 138 7.09 -34.74 -33.87
N LEU A 139 6.21 -35.27 -33.02
CA LEU A 139 4.77 -34.98 -33.02
C LEU A 139 4.49 -33.94 -31.93
N THR A 140 3.93 -32.79 -32.32
CA THR A 140 3.35 -31.82 -31.39
C THR A 140 1.90 -32.18 -31.12
N VAL A 141 1.51 -32.23 -29.85
CA VAL A 141 0.16 -32.55 -29.40
C VAL A 141 -0.38 -31.37 -28.61
N HIS A 142 -1.50 -30.80 -29.08
CA HIS A 142 -2.22 -29.73 -28.41
C HIS A 142 -3.39 -30.33 -27.65
N VAL A 143 -3.34 -30.31 -26.32
CA VAL A 143 -4.47 -30.72 -25.48
C VAL A 143 -5.32 -29.49 -25.18
N LYS A 144 -6.59 -29.52 -25.59
CA LYS A 144 -7.57 -28.46 -25.37
C LYS A 144 -8.63 -28.93 -24.38
N ASP A 145 -8.95 -28.07 -23.41
CA ASP A 145 -10.11 -28.27 -22.54
C ASP A 145 -11.39 -28.05 -23.36
N TYR A 146 -12.17 -29.10 -23.56
CA TYR A 146 -13.40 -29.01 -24.32
C TYR A 146 -14.49 -28.21 -23.59
N ALA A 147 -14.46 -28.08 -22.26
CA ALA A 147 -15.39 -27.23 -21.54
C ALA A 147 -15.25 -25.77 -21.99
N GLU A 148 -14.01 -25.30 -22.18
CA GLU A 148 -13.71 -23.97 -22.74
C GLU A 148 -14.25 -23.82 -24.17
N VAL A 149 -14.00 -24.81 -25.03
CA VAL A 149 -14.46 -24.82 -26.43
C VAL A 149 -15.98 -24.80 -26.53
N TYR A 150 -16.65 -25.60 -25.70
CA TYR A 150 -18.11 -25.67 -25.64
C TYR A 150 -18.71 -24.33 -25.23
N VAL A 151 -18.19 -23.70 -24.17
CA VAL A 151 -18.69 -22.43 -23.67
C VAL A 151 -18.46 -21.31 -24.67
N ASP A 152 -17.30 -21.28 -25.33
CA ASP A 152 -17.03 -20.35 -26.42
C ASP A 152 -18.01 -20.53 -27.58
N HIS A 153 -18.31 -21.77 -27.96
CA HIS A 153 -19.29 -22.05 -29.01
C HIS A 153 -20.71 -21.57 -28.63
N VAL A 154 -21.13 -21.78 -27.39
CA VAL A 154 -22.42 -21.27 -26.88
C VAL A 154 -22.46 -19.74 -26.91
N MET A 155 -21.37 -19.09 -26.51
CA MET A 155 -21.25 -17.62 -26.57
C MET A 155 -21.28 -17.10 -28.01
N ASP A 156 -20.57 -17.74 -28.94
CA ASP A 156 -20.55 -17.35 -30.36
C ASP A 156 -21.93 -17.52 -31.02
N ALA A 157 -22.64 -18.60 -30.68
CA ALA A 157 -24.01 -18.80 -31.12
C ALA A 157 -24.94 -17.72 -30.58
N TYR A 158 -24.77 -17.35 -29.30
CA TYR A 158 -25.52 -16.25 -28.70
C TYR A 158 -25.23 -14.91 -29.38
N ILE A 159 -23.96 -14.58 -29.61
CA ILE A 159 -23.54 -13.36 -30.31
C ILE A 159 -24.19 -13.33 -31.70
N THR A 160 -24.06 -14.41 -32.46
CA THR A 160 -24.63 -14.51 -33.83
C THR A 160 -26.14 -14.31 -33.85
N ALA A 161 -26.85 -14.79 -32.82
CA ALA A 161 -28.30 -14.71 -32.74
C ALA A 161 -28.83 -13.38 -32.20
N ASN A 162 -28.05 -12.65 -31.40
CA ASN A 162 -28.55 -11.51 -30.62
C ASN A 162 -27.84 -10.18 -30.92
N ILE A 163 -26.71 -10.20 -31.63
CA ILE A 163 -25.90 -9.00 -31.91
C ILE A 163 -25.91 -8.72 -33.41
N THR A 164 -26.35 -7.51 -33.78
CA THR A 164 -26.36 -7.03 -35.17
C THR A 164 -25.55 -5.74 -35.32
N ALA A 165 -25.12 -5.44 -36.55
CA ALA A 165 -24.23 -4.30 -36.81
C ALA A 165 -24.90 -2.92 -36.63
N ASP A 166 -26.23 -2.87 -36.57
CA ASP A 166 -27.04 -1.66 -36.42
C ASP A 166 -27.45 -1.35 -34.97
N MET A 167 -27.11 -2.21 -34.01
CA MET A 167 -27.40 -1.97 -32.60
C MET A 167 -26.61 -0.77 -32.06
N SER A 168 -27.28 0.03 -31.23
CA SER A 168 -26.64 1.07 -30.43
C SER A 168 -25.79 0.48 -29.31
N ASP A 169 -24.83 1.26 -28.80
CA ASP A 169 -23.98 0.84 -27.68
C ASP A 169 -24.79 0.37 -26.45
N SER A 170 -25.96 0.97 -26.19
CA SER A 170 -26.82 0.58 -25.07
C SER A 170 -27.51 -0.75 -25.32
N GLU A 171 -27.93 -1.03 -26.55
CA GLU A 171 -28.53 -2.32 -26.92
C GLU A 171 -27.47 -3.43 -26.86
N ILE A 172 -26.23 -3.14 -27.25
CA ILE A 172 -25.11 -4.07 -27.12
C ILE A 172 -24.83 -4.36 -25.64
N ALA A 173 -24.75 -3.33 -24.80
CA ALA A 173 -24.57 -3.47 -23.36
C ALA A 173 -25.67 -4.33 -22.71
N GLU A 174 -26.92 -4.13 -23.12
CA GLU A 174 -28.08 -4.89 -22.65
C GLU A 174 -28.04 -6.35 -23.11
N ALA A 175 -27.66 -6.61 -24.37
CA ALA A 175 -27.50 -7.97 -24.86
C ALA A 175 -26.37 -8.72 -24.13
N ILE A 176 -25.27 -8.05 -23.80
CA ILE A 176 -24.16 -8.66 -23.05
C ILE A 176 -24.64 -9.13 -21.66
N VAL A 177 -25.37 -8.30 -20.90
CA VAL A 177 -25.81 -8.67 -19.54
C VAL A 177 -26.95 -9.69 -19.54
N LYS A 178 -27.76 -9.75 -20.60
CA LYS A 178 -28.85 -10.74 -20.74
C LYS A 178 -28.35 -12.16 -20.85
N PHE A 179 -27.17 -12.38 -21.44
CA PHE A 179 -26.59 -13.73 -21.54
C PHE A 179 -26.42 -14.43 -20.18
N PRO A 180 -25.75 -13.84 -19.16
CA PRO A 180 -25.72 -14.44 -17.83
C PRO A 180 -27.05 -14.35 -17.06
N ALA A 181 -27.91 -13.37 -17.37
CA ALA A 181 -29.22 -13.23 -16.72
C ALA A 181 -30.21 -14.35 -17.08
N GLN A 182 -30.04 -15.03 -18.22
CA GLN A 182 -30.91 -16.16 -18.62
C GLN A 182 -30.67 -17.42 -17.77
N TYR A 183 -29.52 -17.54 -17.10
CA TYR A 183 -29.17 -18.66 -16.23
C TYR A 183 -29.71 -18.45 -14.81
N ASP A 184 -29.83 -19.52 -14.02
CA ASP A 184 -30.32 -19.41 -12.63
C ASP A 184 -29.24 -18.87 -11.69
N TYR A 185 -29.65 -18.23 -10.59
CA TYR A 185 -28.70 -17.84 -9.55
C TYR A 185 -28.34 -19.06 -8.69
N ASN A 186 -27.05 -19.40 -8.57
CA ASN A 186 -26.60 -20.57 -7.82
C ASN A 186 -25.19 -20.40 -7.22
N TYR A 187 -25.11 -20.37 -5.89
CA TYR A 187 -23.86 -20.18 -5.14
C TYR A 187 -22.84 -21.32 -5.29
N ARG A 188 -23.24 -22.48 -5.82
CA ARG A 188 -22.35 -23.63 -6.03
C ARG A 188 -21.39 -23.42 -7.21
N TYR A 189 -21.71 -22.51 -8.11
CA TYR A 189 -21.01 -22.33 -9.38
C TYR A 189 -20.47 -20.90 -9.47
N GLN A 190 -19.14 -20.78 -9.49
CA GLN A 190 -18.43 -19.51 -9.32
C GLN A 190 -17.62 -19.11 -10.57
N SER A 191 -17.75 -19.87 -11.67
CA SER A 191 -17.02 -19.65 -12.92
C SER A 191 -17.96 -19.52 -14.11
N ALA A 192 -17.50 -18.84 -15.18
CA ALA A 192 -18.25 -18.76 -16.43
C ALA A 192 -18.52 -20.15 -17.04
N LEU A 193 -17.57 -21.08 -16.90
CA LEU A 193 -17.73 -22.46 -17.37
C LEU A 193 -18.89 -23.17 -16.66
N SER A 194 -18.85 -23.18 -15.33
CA SER A 194 -19.87 -23.83 -14.52
C SER A 194 -21.25 -23.20 -14.72
N MET A 195 -21.31 -21.88 -14.93
CA MET A 195 -22.57 -21.19 -15.23
C MET A 195 -23.21 -21.66 -16.52
N VAL A 196 -22.45 -21.67 -17.61
CA VAL A 196 -22.97 -22.03 -18.94
C VAL A 196 -23.27 -23.53 -19.02
N ILE A 197 -22.44 -24.37 -18.40
CA ILE A 197 -22.59 -25.83 -18.45
C ILE A 197 -23.72 -26.33 -17.55
N TYR A 198 -23.78 -25.87 -16.29
CA TYR A 198 -24.78 -26.36 -15.33
C TYR A 198 -26.07 -25.52 -15.28
N GLY A 199 -26.09 -24.39 -15.97
CA GLY A 199 -27.29 -23.55 -16.08
C GLY A 199 -27.51 -22.59 -14.89
N GLY A 200 -26.49 -22.33 -14.07
CA GLY A 200 -26.60 -21.33 -13.01
C GLY A 200 -25.28 -20.92 -12.37
N GLY A 201 -25.23 -19.73 -11.78
CA GLY A 201 -24.01 -19.17 -11.18
C GLY A 201 -24.27 -18.03 -10.20
N ASP A 202 -23.25 -17.68 -9.43
CA ASP A 202 -23.30 -16.55 -8.50
C ASP A 202 -22.89 -15.22 -9.16
N CYS A 203 -22.65 -14.18 -8.34
CA CYS A 203 -22.23 -12.87 -8.84
C CYS A 203 -20.84 -12.89 -9.52
N TRP A 204 -19.92 -13.74 -9.06
CA TRP A 204 -18.60 -13.91 -9.68
C TRP A 204 -18.72 -14.62 -11.02
N ALA A 205 -19.48 -15.71 -11.08
CA ALA A 205 -19.76 -16.42 -12.31
C ALA A 205 -20.44 -15.50 -13.34
N SER A 206 -21.45 -14.73 -12.91
CA SER A 206 -22.15 -13.76 -13.76
C SER A 206 -21.19 -12.71 -14.30
N THR A 207 -20.40 -12.07 -13.44
CA THR A 207 -19.43 -11.03 -13.84
C THR A 207 -18.37 -11.56 -14.80
N ASN A 208 -17.80 -12.73 -14.50
CA ASN A 208 -16.81 -13.36 -15.36
C ASN A 208 -17.40 -13.74 -16.73
N THR A 209 -18.67 -14.13 -16.76
CA THR A 209 -19.40 -14.43 -18.00
C THR A 209 -19.62 -13.18 -18.84
N ILE A 210 -20.02 -12.06 -18.22
CA ILE A 210 -20.14 -10.75 -18.88
C ILE A 210 -18.80 -10.35 -19.51
N ILE A 211 -17.73 -10.38 -18.72
CA ILE A 211 -16.38 -9.97 -19.16
C ILE A 211 -15.91 -10.86 -20.32
N ARG A 212 -16.12 -12.17 -20.22
CA ARG A 212 -15.73 -13.11 -21.26
C ARG A 212 -16.48 -12.84 -22.56
N LEU A 213 -17.80 -12.68 -22.50
CA LEU A 213 -18.62 -12.39 -23.68
C LEU A 213 -18.23 -11.06 -24.33
N ALA A 214 -18.05 -10.01 -23.53
CA ALA A 214 -17.61 -8.70 -24.00
C ALA A 214 -16.25 -8.77 -24.72
N LYS A 215 -15.27 -9.49 -24.14
CA LYS A 215 -13.96 -9.70 -24.75
C LYS A 215 -14.03 -10.50 -26.06
N ARG A 216 -14.92 -11.49 -26.16
CA ARG A 216 -15.17 -12.21 -27.42
C ARG A 216 -15.69 -11.29 -28.53
N MET A 217 -16.44 -10.26 -28.15
CA MET A 217 -16.94 -9.23 -29.07
C MET A 217 -15.90 -8.12 -29.36
N GLY A 218 -14.69 -8.21 -28.79
CA GLY A 218 -13.63 -7.24 -28.96
C GLY A 218 -13.71 -6.01 -28.05
N TYR A 219 -14.60 -6.01 -27.06
CA TYR A 219 -14.70 -4.94 -26.08
C TYR A 219 -13.73 -5.15 -24.92
N ASP A 220 -13.21 -4.04 -24.41
CA ASP A 220 -12.46 -4.05 -23.18
C ASP A 220 -13.41 -4.19 -21.99
N ALA A 221 -13.08 -5.09 -21.07
CA ALA A 221 -13.94 -5.41 -19.94
C ALA A 221 -13.13 -5.93 -18.75
N TRP A 222 -13.52 -5.50 -17.55
CA TRP A 222 -12.87 -5.89 -16.31
C TRP A 222 -13.83 -5.89 -15.12
N THR A 223 -13.39 -6.51 -14.04
CA THR A 223 -14.15 -6.58 -12.79
C THR A 223 -14.08 -5.26 -12.05
N ARG A 224 -15.23 -4.73 -11.66
CA ARG A 224 -15.38 -3.60 -10.75
C ARG A 224 -15.71 -4.08 -9.34
N ARG A 225 -15.03 -3.51 -8.34
CA ARG A 225 -15.28 -3.78 -6.92
C ARG A 225 -16.51 -3.00 -6.44
N ALA A 226 -17.69 -3.59 -6.56
CA ALA A 226 -18.95 -2.94 -6.19
C ALA A 226 -19.25 -3.00 -4.68
N ASN A 227 -18.43 -3.69 -3.89
CA ASN A 227 -18.58 -3.79 -2.43
C ASN A 227 -18.41 -2.47 -1.66
N GLN A 228 -17.94 -1.40 -2.30
CA GLN A 228 -17.90 -0.06 -1.69
C GLN A 228 -19.16 0.76 -1.97
N ASP A 229 -20.07 0.25 -2.81
CA ASP A 229 -21.33 0.94 -3.10
C ASP A 229 -22.31 0.84 -1.93
N ALA A 230 -23.16 1.84 -1.80
CA ALA A 230 -24.16 1.89 -0.74
C ALA A 230 -25.12 0.70 -0.83
N GLY A 231 -25.16 -0.12 0.22
CA GLY A 231 -26.05 -1.29 0.32
C GLY A 231 -25.49 -2.58 -0.29
N ALA A 232 -24.28 -2.57 -0.84
CA ALA A 232 -23.64 -3.78 -1.36
C ALA A 232 -23.15 -4.71 -0.23
N GLY A 233 -23.28 -6.02 -0.44
CA GLY A 233 -22.73 -7.04 0.46
C GLY A 233 -21.20 -7.16 0.34
N SER A 234 -20.57 -7.73 1.37
CA SER A 234 -19.13 -8.02 1.33
C SER A 234 -18.78 -8.92 0.14
N GLY A 235 -17.78 -8.52 -0.64
CA GLY A 235 -17.29 -9.28 -1.80
C GLY A 235 -18.12 -9.17 -3.07
N HIS A 236 -19.14 -8.29 -3.10
CA HIS A 236 -19.89 -8.03 -4.34
C HIS A 236 -19.03 -7.36 -5.42
N VAL A 237 -19.32 -7.73 -6.66
CA VAL A 237 -18.52 -7.54 -7.85
C VAL A 237 -19.47 -7.44 -9.06
N ASN A 238 -19.22 -6.48 -9.95
CA ASN A 238 -19.93 -6.33 -11.23
C ASN A 238 -18.94 -6.07 -12.38
N ALA A 239 -19.42 -6.02 -13.62
CA ALA A 239 -18.56 -5.83 -14.78
C ALA A 239 -18.59 -4.38 -15.26
N LEU A 240 -17.43 -3.84 -15.62
CA LEU A 240 -17.33 -2.66 -16.47
C LEU A 240 -16.93 -3.07 -17.88
N VAL A 241 -17.66 -2.56 -18.88
CA VAL A 241 -17.40 -2.79 -20.30
C VAL A 241 -17.30 -1.45 -21.02
N GLU A 242 -16.23 -1.26 -21.79
CA GLU A 242 -16.07 -0.07 -22.63
C GLU A 242 -16.68 -0.32 -24.02
N ILE A 243 -17.70 0.46 -24.37
CA ILE A 243 -18.43 0.35 -25.64
C ILE A 243 -18.61 1.77 -26.19
N GLY A 244 -18.10 2.02 -27.41
CA GLY A 244 -18.24 3.31 -28.08
C GLY A 244 -17.62 4.50 -27.32
N GLY A 245 -16.55 4.27 -26.54
CA GLY A 245 -15.90 5.28 -25.70
C GLY A 245 -16.71 5.67 -24.44
N CYS A 246 -17.75 4.91 -24.12
CA CYS A 246 -18.49 5.01 -22.86
C CYS A 246 -18.26 3.77 -22.01
N TYR A 247 -18.44 3.91 -20.70
CA TYR A 247 -18.35 2.79 -19.77
C TYR A 247 -19.76 2.29 -19.40
N TYR A 248 -19.99 0.99 -19.46
CA TYR A 248 -21.23 0.36 -19.06
C TYR A 248 -20.96 -0.53 -17.85
N GLU A 249 -21.58 -0.17 -16.73
CA GLU A 249 -21.63 -0.99 -15.53
C GLU A 249 -22.78 -2.00 -15.70
N LEU A 250 -22.43 -3.28 -15.75
CA LEU A 250 -23.32 -4.39 -16.06
C LEU A 250 -23.40 -5.35 -14.88
N GLU A 251 -24.62 -5.63 -14.44
CA GLU A 251 -24.88 -6.51 -13.32
C GLU A 251 -26.04 -7.45 -13.63
N ALA A 252 -25.82 -8.76 -13.52
CA ALA A 252 -26.86 -9.76 -13.73
C ALA A 252 -27.31 -10.38 -12.39
N GLY A 253 -27.94 -9.55 -11.55
CA GLY A 253 -28.76 -9.83 -10.35
C GLY A 253 -28.36 -10.94 -9.35
N TYR A 254 -29.00 -10.94 -8.18
CA TYR A 254 -28.74 -11.93 -7.10
C TYR A 254 -29.92 -12.86 -6.80
N SER A 255 -31.09 -12.55 -7.36
CA SER A 255 -32.31 -13.33 -7.11
C SER A 255 -32.54 -14.33 -8.23
N SER A 256 -33.12 -15.48 -7.89
CA SER A 256 -33.49 -16.52 -8.85
C SER A 256 -34.80 -16.25 -9.60
N GLY A 257 -35.61 -15.28 -9.16
CA GLY A 257 -36.85 -14.92 -9.86
C GLY A 257 -36.57 -14.42 -11.27
N LYS A 258 -37.27 -14.96 -12.26
CA LYS A 258 -37.15 -14.59 -13.68
C LYS A 258 -38.39 -13.82 -14.15
N ASP A 259 -38.20 -12.90 -15.07
CA ASP A 259 -39.29 -12.21 -15.77
C ASP A 259 -39.99 -13.12 -16.79
N GLU A 260 -40.99 -12.59 -17.49
CA GLU A 260 -41.75 -13.32 -18.52
C GLU A 260 -40.90 -13.76 -19.72
N ASN A 261 -39.74 -13.15 -19.91
CA ASN A 261 -38.78 -13.46 -20.98
C ASN A 261 -37.69 -14.42 -20.50
N GLY A 262 -37.74 -14.86 -19.24
CA GLY A 262 -36.81 -15.83 -18.67
C GLY A 262 -35.51 -15.24 -18.11
N PHE A 263 -35.42 -13.92 -17.94
CA PHE A 263 -34.24 -13.26 -17.40
C PHE A 263 -34.38 -12.96 -15.92
N ARG A 264 -33.32 -13.23 -15.15
CA ARG A 264 -33.18 -12.68 -13.80
C ARG A 264 -33.09 -11.15 -13.88
N PRO A 265 -33.41 -10.41 -12.79
CA PRO A 265 -33.14 -8.98 -12.73
C PRO A 265 -31.70 -8.69 -13.12
N TYR A 266 -31.50 -7.72 -14.00
CA TYR A 266 -30.19 -7.21 -14.37
C TYR A 266 -30.24 -5.69 -14.44
N ASP A 267 -29.08 -5.04 -14.32
CA ASP A 267 -28.92 -3.60 -14.44
C ASP A 267 -27.86 -3.26 -15.50
N VAL A 268 -28.13 -2.17 -16.23
CA VAL A 268 -27.25 -1.61 -17.26
C VAL A 268 -27.15 -0.13 -17.01
N LYS A 269 -25.99 0.30 -16.50
CA LYS A 269 -25.76 1.70 -16.14
C LYS A 269 -24.65 2.28 -17.01
N LYS A 270 -25.04 3.18 -17.90
CA LYS A 270 -24.10 3.98 -18.70
C LYS A 270 -23.41 5.02 -17.82
N ARG A 271 -22.08 5.12 -17.97
CA ARG A 271 -21.22 6.03 -17.22
C ARG A 271 -20.31 6.79 -18.17
N ALA A 272 -20.17 8.09 -17.91
CA ALA A 272 -19.24 8.97 -18.63
C ALA A 272 -17.84 9.02 -17.99
N SER A 273 -17.65 8.34 -16.84
CA SER A 273 -16.41 8.41 -16.07
C SER A 273 -16.19 7.14 -15.24
N LEU A 274 -14.92 6.80 -15.06
CA LEU A 274 -14.42 5.74 -14.19
C LEU A 274 -14.40 6.13 -12.70
N PHE A 275 -14.67 7.40 -12.38
CA PHE A 275 -14.78 7.85 -11.00
C PHE A 275 -16.21 7.67 -10.49
N SER A 276 -16.37 6.82 -9.48
CA SER A 276 -17.60 6.70 -8.71
C SER A 276 -17.66 7.82 -7.67
N TYR A 277 -18.79 8.51 -7.62
CA TYR A 277 -19.00 9.68 -6.77
C TYR A 277 -20.42 9.77 -6.22
N TYR A 278 -20.58 10.49 -5.11
CA TYR A 278 -21.89 10.95 -4.63
C TYR A 278 -21.91 12.48 -4.60
N THR A 279 -23.12 13.04 -4.57
CA THR A 279 -23.31 14.50 -4.50
C THR A 279 -23.67 14.95 -3.10
N THR A 280 -23.08 16.03 -2.64
CA THR A 280 -23.48 16.69 -1.38
C THR A 280 -24.72 17.56 -1.57
N TYR A 281 -25.33 18.00 -0.45
CA TYR A 281 -26.44 18.97 -0.48
C TYR A 281 -26.05 20.30 -1.18
N GLU A 282 -24.78 20.67 -1.10
CA GLU A 282 -24.21 21.86 -1.75
C GLU A 282 -23.96 21.67 -3.26
N LYS A 283 -24.40 20.56 -3.86
CA LYS A 283 -24.20 20.24 -5.27
C LYS A 283 -22.70 20.17 -5.64
N LYS A 284 -21.90 19.53 -4.79
CA LYS A 284 -20.50 19.17 -5.03
C LYS A 284 -20.36 17.65 -5.20
N ALA A 285 -19.41 17.20 -6.01
CA ALA A 285 -19.10 15.78 -6.18
C ALA A 285 -17.98 15.36 -5.23
N VAL A 286 -18.18 14.23 -4.55
CA VAL A 286 -17.16 13.55 -3.73
C VAL A 286 -16.85 12.21 -4.37
N VAL A 287 -15.62 12.04 -4.85
CA VAL A 287 -15.15 10.79 -5.43
C VAL A 287 -14.86 9.81 -4.31
N TYR A 288 -15.46 8.62 -4.36
CA TYR A 288 -15.25 7.59 -3.35
C TYR A 288 -14.55 6.33 -3.87
N GLN A 289 -14.43 6.18 -5.19
CA GLN A 289 -13.74 5.04 -5.79
C GLN A 289 -13.31 5.34 -7.22
N TYR A 290 -12.11 4.88 -7.59
CA TYR A 290 -11.70 4.72 -8.98
C TYR A 290 -11.99 3.30 -9.49
N ASP A 291 -12.77 3.20 -10.56
CA ASP A 291 -13.21 1.92 -11.14
C ASP A 291 -12.43 1.48 -12.37
N GLY A 292 -11.47 2.30 -12.84
CA GLY A 292 -10.61 1.91 -13.93
C GLY A 292 -9.64 0.79 -13.57
N LYS A 293 -8.77 0.46 -14.52
CA LYS A 293 -7.83 -0.65 -14.38
C LYS A 293 -6.79 -0.29 -13.31
N THR A 294 -6.27 -1.31 -12.63
CA THR A 294 -5.32 -1.10 -11.53
C THR A 294 -3.97 -0.59 -12.03
N SER A 295 -3.55 -0.95 -13.24
CA SER A 295 -2.30 -0.53 -13.86
C SER A 295 -2.55 0.57 -14.90
N GLU A 296 -2.54 1.82 -14.46
CA GLU A 296 -2.61 2.98 -15.35
C GLU A 296 -1.38 3.85 -15.13
N GLY A 297 -0.82 4.42 -16.21
CA GLY A 297 0.37 5.27 -16.09
C GLY A 297 0.04 6.56 -15.36
N GLU A 298 -0.71 7.43 -16.01
CA GLU A 298 -1.15 8.72 -15.47
C GLU A 298 -2.67 8.78 -15.48
N ILE A 299 -3.24 9.31 -14.40
CA ILE A 299 -4.68 9.58 -14.32
C ILE A 299 -4.95 11.04 -14.00
N GLU A 300 -6.04 11.57 -14.55
CA GLU A 300 -6.56 12.90 -14.25
C GLU A 300 -7.92 12.76 -13.57
N ILE A 301 -8.03 13.31 -12.36
CA ILE A 301 -9.33 13.41 -11.68
C ILE A 301 -10.06 14.62 -12.27
N PRO A 302 -11.23 14.43 -12.91
CA PRO A 302 -11.91 15.51 -13.60
C PRO A 302 -12.38 16.59 -12.62
N SER A 303 -12.29 17.86 -13.02
CA SER A 303 -12.82 18.98 -12.21
C SER A 303 -14.34 18.96 -12.04
N ARG A 304 -15.06 18.18 -12.88
CA ARG A 304 -16.51 18.01 -12.78
C ARG A 304 -16.96 16.57 -13.03
N LEU A 305 -17.92 16.11 -12.24
CA LEU A 305 -18.63 14.85 -12.43
C LEU A 305 -20.14 15.10 -12.37
N GLY A 306 -20.88 14.67 -13.39
CA GLY A 306 -22.33 14.93 -13.49
C GLY A 306 -22.70 16.41 -13.53
N GLY A 307 -21.78 17.27 -13.98
CA GLY A 307 -21.93 18.74 -13.96
C GLY A 307 -21.54 19.41 -12.63
N TYR A 308 -21.30 18.64 -11.57
CA TYR A 308 -20.92 19.16 -10.25
C TYR A 308 -19.40 19.27 -10.11
N PRO A 309 -18.86 20.32 -9.46
CA PRO A 309 -17.43 20.42 -9.19
C PRO A 309 -16.96 19.27 -8.27
N VAL A 310 -15.81 18.67 -8.58
CA VAL A 310 -15.18 17.66 -7.73
C VAL A 310 -14.40 18.38 -6.64
N THR A 311 -14.88 18.28 -5.40
CA THR A 311 -14.31 19.03 -4.27
C THR A 311 -13.71 18.15 -3.20
N ALA A 312 -13.96 16.83 -3.23
CA ALA A 312 -13.32 15.94 -2.27
C ALA A 312 -13.04 14.54 -2.81
N LEU A 313 -12.00 13.93 -2.26
CA LEU A 313 -11.77 12.48 -2.29
C LEU A 313 -12.18 11.89 -0.94
N ALA A 314 -13.01 10.85 -0.95
CA ALA A 314 -13.40 10.15 0.26
C ALA A 314 -12.26 9.27 0.79
N LYS A 315 -12.50 8.67 1.97
CA LYS A 315 -11.57 7.69 2.56
C LYS A 315 -11.26 6.58 1.54
N SER A 316 -9.97 6.32 1.33
CA SER A 316 -9.46 5.25 0.45
C SER A 316 -9.91 5.33 -1.02
N ALA A 317 -10.34 6.49 -1.51
CA ALA A 317 -10.94 6.62 -2.84
C ALA A 317 -10.06 6.13 -4.01
N LEU A 318 -8.73 6.23 -3.88
CA LEU A 318 -7.75 5.75 -4.84
C LEU A 318 -6.77 4.74 -4.23
N ALA A 319 -7.08 4.16 -3.06
CA ALA A 319 -6.15 3.28 -2.36
C ALA A 319 -5.84 1.98 -3.14
N GLY A 320 -4.58 1.55 -3.08
CA GLY A 320 -4.11 0.28 -3.65
C GLY A 320 -4.08 0.26 -5.19
N LYS A 321 -3.93 1.41 -5.83
CA LYS A 321 -3.90 1.53 -7.29
C LYS A 321 -2.47 1.76 -7.77
N ASP A 322 -2.11 1.15 -8.90
CA ASP A 322 -0.76 1.19 -9.45
C ASP A 322 -0.58 2.35 -10.45
N PHE A 323 -1.03 3.55 -10.06
CA PHE A 323 -0.79 4.78 -10.83
C PHE A 323 0.68 5.19 -10.72
N THR A 324 1.27 5.72 -11.79
CA THR A 324 2.57 6.41 -11.70
C THR A 324 2.43 7.91 -11.44
N LYS A 325 1.31 8.51 -11.83
CA LYS A 325 1.00 9.93 -11.62
C LYS A 325 -0.49 10.16 -11.43
N VAL A 326 -0.85 11.07 -10.53
CA VAL A 326 -2.23 11.54 -10.34
C VAL A 326 -2.29 13.06 -10.49
N VAL A 327 -3.07 13.54 -11.46
CA VAL A 327 -3.40 14.95 -11.64
C VAL A 327 -4.68 15.26 -10.88
N LEU A 328 -4.57 16.15 -9.89
CA LEU A 328 -5.68 16.61 -9.05
C LEU A 328 -6.26 17.92 -9.60
N PRO A 329 -7.60 18.11 -9.61
CA PRO A 329 -8.20 19.32 -10.13
C PRO A 329 -8.12 20.47 -9.12
N ASP A 330 -8.01 21.70 -9.61
CA ASP A 330 -8.01 22.94 -8.80
C ASP A 330 -9.35 23.23 -8.09
N THR A 331 -10.36 22.39 -8.30
CA THR A 331 -11.62 22.43 -7.55
C THR A 331 -11.55 21.61 -6.26
N LEU A 332 -10.49 20.83 -6.05
CA LEU A 332 -10.37 19.89 -4.94
C LEU A 332 -10.06 20.62 -3.63
N GLU A 333 -10.95 20.50 -2.65
CA GLU A 333 -10.85 21.16 -1.35
C GLU A 333 -10.31 20.18 -0.28
N LYS A 334 -10.67 18.89 -0.36
CA LYS A 334 -10.37 17.91 0.72
C LYS A 334 -9.92 16.56 0.17
N ILE A 335 -8.92 15.97 0.82
CA ILE A 335 -8.45 14.61 0.53
C ILE A 335 -8.65 13.77 1.79
N GLY A 336 -9.49 12.73 1.71
CA GLY A 336 -9.86 11.90 2.85
C GLY A 336 -8.76 10.95 3.32
N ASP A 337 -9.03 10.31 4.47
CA ASP A 337 -8.10 9.36 5.09
C ASP A 337 -7.68 8.25 4.10
N TYR A 338 -6.39 7.93 4.06
CA TYR A 338 -5.85 6.87 3.21
C TYR A 338 -6.20 6.99 1.71
N ALA A 339 -6.57 8.17 1.21
CA ALA A 339 -7.07 8.32 -0.17
C ALA A 339 -6.12 7.77 -1.23
N PHE A 340 -4.80 7.86 -1.02
CA PHE A 340 -3.77 7.30 -1.90
C PHE A 340 -2.97 6.16 -1.25
N SER A 341 -3.44 5.61 -0.13
CA SER A 341 -2.67 4.58 0.58
C SER A 341 -2.41 3.36 -0.31
N ALA A 342 -1.21 2.79 -0.22
CA ALA A 342 -0.75 1.64 -0.99
C ALA A 342 -0.75 1.87 -2.52
N CYS A 343 -0.72 3.14 -2.99
CA CYS A 343 -0.37 3.43 -4.38
C CYS A 343 1.14 3.25 -4.58
N SER A 344 1.59 2.00 -4.56
CA SER A 344 3.02 1.63 -4.48
C SER A 344 3.85 2.05 -5.70
N GLN A 345 3.19 2.36 -6.82
CA GLN A 345 3.84 2.82 -8.05
C GLN A 345 3.76 4.34 -8.26
N LEU A 346 3.10 5.08 -7.36
CA LEU A 346 2.91 6.53 -7.50
C LEU A 346 4.26 7.23 -7.37
N ARG A 347 4.70 7.89 -8.44
CA ARG A 347 5.99 8.60 -8.53
C ARG A 347 5.86 10.10 -8.42
N GLU A 348 4.76 10.66 -8.95
CA GLU A 348 4.54 12.10 -9.01
C GLU A 348 3.13 12.47 -8.55
N ILE A 349 3.04 13.43 -7.63
CA ILE A 349 1.78 14.10 -7.29
C ILE A 349 2.04 15.54 -6.82
N THR A 350 1.18 16.46 -7.28
CA THR A 350 1.17 17.85 -6.81
C THR A 350 -0.16 18.13 -6.10
N ILE A 351 -0.10 18.70 -4.90
CA ILE A 351 -1.28 19.12 -4.14
C ILE A 351 -1.71 20.53 -4.58
N PRO A 352 -2.91 20.71 -5.19
CA PRO A 352 -3.34 22.02 -5.68
C PRO A 352 -3.51 23.07 -4.57
N ALA A 353 -3.50 24.35 -4.95
CA ALA A 353 -3.67 25.48 -4.04
C ALA A 353 -5.02 25.49 -3.29
N SER A 354 -6.03 24.84 -3.86
CA SER A 354 -7.39 24.73 -3.30
C SER A 354 -7.51 23.74 -2.15
N VAL A 355 -6.55 22.82 -1.98
CA VAL A 355 -6.65 21.75 -0.98
C VAL A 355 -6.40 22.34 0.41
N GLU A 356 -7.44 22.27 1.25
CA GLU A 356 -7.47 22.84 2.60
C GLU A 356 -6.91 21.87 3.64
N ALA A 357 -7.12 20.57 3.44
CA ALA A 357 -6.78 19.55 4.44
C ALA A 357 -6.54 18.17 3.81
N LEU A 358 -5.66 17.41 4.45
CA LEU A 358 -5.36 16.01 4.16
C LEU A 358 -5.78 15.13 5.34
N GLY A 359 -6.43 14.01 5.02
CA GLY A 359 -6.81 12.98 5.98
C GLY A 359 -5.61 12.18 6.48
N ASN A 360 -5.88 11.37 7.51
CA ASN A 360 -4.87 10.53 8.14
C ASN A 360 -4.31 9.48 7.16
N GLY A 361 -3.00 9.24 7.20
CA GLY A 361 -2.35 8.18 6.41
C GLY A 361 -2.52 8.31 4.89
N VAL A 362 -2.75 9.54 4.40
CA VAL A 362 -3.10 9.81 2.99
C VAL A 362 -2.12 9.20 1.97
N PHE A 363 -0.82 9.13 2.29
CA PHE A 363 0.26 8.58 1.45
C PHE A 363 0.97 7.37 2.08
N THR A 364 0.33 6.68 3.03
CA THR A 364 0.88 5.45 3.62
C THR A 364 1.18 4.43 2.52
N GLN A 365 2.39 3.85 2.49
CA GLN A 365 2.84 2.87 1.49
C GLN A 365 2.87 3.39 0.03
N CYS A 366 3.14 4.69 -0.15
CA CYS A 366 3.49 5.28 -1.44
C CYS A 366 5.01 5.30 -1.65
N ASP A 367 5.65 4.12 -1.63
CA ASP A 367 7.11 3.99 -1.46
C ASP A 367 7.93 4.44 -2.68
N ALA A 368 7.27 4.59 -3.83
CA ALA A 368 7.86 5.08 -5.08
C ALA A 368 7.72 6.60 -5.28
N LEU A 369 7.13 7.34 -4.32
CA LEU A 369 6.83 8.77 -4.48
C LEU A 369 8.11 9.61 -4.41
N GLU A 370 8.67 9.92 -5.58
CA GLU A 370 9.94 10.62 -5.78
C GLU A 370 9.72 12.13 -5.99
N GLU A 371 8.65 12.52 -6.68
CA GLU A 371 8.33 13.91 -7.01
C GLU A 371 7.01 14.32 -6.32
N PHE A 372 7.14 14.86 -5.11
CA PHE A 372 6.01 15.42 -4.37
C PHE A 372 6.18 16.94 -4.24
N SER A 373 5.11 17.68 -4.48
CA SER A 373 5.07 19.12 -4.18
C SER A 373 3.68 19.57 -3.74
N ILE A 374 3.64 20.69 -3.03
CA ILE A 374 2.41 21.45 -2.78
C ILE A 374 2.49 22.72 -3.63
N ASP A 375 1.37 23.11 -4.25
CA ASP A 375 1.31 24.36 -4.99
C ASP A 375 1.84 25.52 -4.11
N PRO A 376 2.81 26.33 -4.59
CA PRO A 376 3.43 27.39 -3.78
C PRO A 376 2.46 28.47 -3.30
N THR A 377 1.27 28.54 -3.88
CA THR A 377 0.20 29.47 -3.51
C THR A 377 -0.83 28.87 -2.56
N ASN A 378 -0.69 27.58 -2.17
CA ASN A 378 -1.58 26.93 -1.20
C ASN A 378 -1.50 27.69 0.15
N PRO A 379 -2.62 28.25 0.66
CA PRO A 379 -2.61 29.04 1.89
C PRO A 379 -2.75 28.18 3.16
N TYR A 380 -2.94 26.87 3.02
CA TYR A 380 -3.31 25.96 4.12
C TYR A 380 -2.21 24.95 4.45
N LEU A 381 -1.40 24.56 3.47
CA LEU A 381 -0.41 23.51 3.59
C LEU A 381 0.95 23.98 3.04
N LYS A 382 2.01 23.41 3.59
CA LYS A 382 3.38 23.54 3.09
C LYS A 382 4.14 22.26 3.34
N GLU A 383 5.25 22.08 2.65
CA GLU A 383 6.07 20.89 2.70
C GLU A 383 7.55 21.25 2.86
N THR A 384 8.29 20.33 3.46
CA THR A 384 9.76 20.38 3.50
C THR A 384 10.26 18.95 3.53
N ASN A 385 11.11 18.58 2.57
CA ASN A 385 11.69 17.23 2.43
C ASN A 385 10.62 16.12 2.54
N HIS A 386 9.54 16.26 1.76
CA HIS A 386 8.42 15.29 1.71
C HIS A 386 7.63 15.13 3.02
N VAL A 387 7.83 16.03 4.00
CA VAL A 387 6.98 16.13 5.20
C VAL A 387 6.05 17.31 5.05
N ILE A 388 4.76 17.06 5.26
CA ILE A 388 3.67 18.01 5.06
C ILE A 388 3.27 18.60 6.41
N TYR A 389 3.10 19.92 6.43
CA TYR A 389 2.69 20.70 7.58
C TYR A 389 1.49 21.58 7.21
N THR A 390 0.75 22.02 8.21
CA THR A 390 -0.12 23.18 8.05
C THR A 390 0.72 24.43 7.72
N ALA A 391 0.16 25.39 7.00
CA ALA A 391 0.87 26.59 6.57
C ALA A 391 1.47 27.38 7.75
N ASP A 392 0.75 27.43 8.88
CA ASP A 392 1.22 28.02 10.13
C ASP A 392 2.35 27.23 10.82
N GLY A 393 2.64 26.01 10.37
CA GLY A 393 3.68 25.12 10.90
C GLY A 393 3.34 24.47 12.25
N LYS A 394 2.08 24.51 12.67
CA LYS A 394 1.65 23.98 13.98
C LYS A 394 1.33 22.49 13.98
N THR A 395 0.93 21.94 12.84
CA THR A 395 0.62 20.51 12.73
C THR A 395 1.51 19.86 11.69
N LEU A 396 2.14 18.75 12.06
CA LEU A 396 2.74 17.82 11.10
C LEU A 396 1.63 16.86 10.65
N VAL A 397 1.29 16.94 9.37
CA VAL A 397 0.09 16.33 8.78
C VAL A 397 0.40 14.91 8.28
N ALA A 398 1.42 14.76 7.44
CA ALA A 398 1.80 13.47 6.86
C ALA A 398 3.20 13.50 6.24
N ALA A 399 3.83 12.33 6.14
CA ALA A 399 4.90 12.04 5.19
C ALA A 399 4.28 11.69 3.83
N ALA A 400 4.88 12.20 2.75
CA ALA A 400 4.48 11.89 1.38
C ALA A 400 5.13 10.58 0.89
N GLY A 401 4.90 9.47 1.61
CA GLY A 401 5.44 8.14 1.30
C GLY A 401 6.92 7.98 1.66
N ARG A 402 7.80 8.74 1.01
CA ARG A 402 9.25 8.79 1.29
C ARG A 402 9.60 10.05 2.07
N THR A 403 10.65 9.98 2.88
CA THR A 403 11.22 11.12 3.62
C THR A 403 12.73 11.01 3.73
N ASP A 404 13.38 12.04 4.27
CA ASP A 404 14.77 11.92 4.73
C ASP A 404 14.91 10.84 5.80
N GLU A 405 16.05 10.16 5.84
CA GLU A 405 16.32 9.13 6.86
C GLU A 405 16.32 9.67 8.30
N ARG A 406 16.53 10.98 8.46
CA ARG A 406 16.67 11.62 9.77
C ARG A 406 15.87 12.91 9.81
N ILE A 407 14.75 12.89 10.53
CA ILE A 407 13.83 14.02 10.62
C ILE A 407 13.98 14.74 11.93
N ALA A 408 13.98 16.06 11.83
CA ALA A 408 14.03 16.94 12.97
C ALA A 408 12.77 17.80 12.91
N VAL A 409 11.79 17.52 13.77
CA VAL A 409 10.49 18.21 13.74
C VAL A 409 10.67 19.68 14.19
N PRO A 410 10.20 20.68 13.43
CA PRO A 410 10.37 22.09 13.79
C PRO A 410 9.72 22.47 15.14
N LEU A 411 10.33 23.41 15.86
CA LEU A 411 9.82 23.93 17.15
C LEU A 411 8.45 24.62 17.06
N THR A 412 7.96 24.89 15.85
CA THR A 412 6.61 25.45 15.63
C THR A 412 5.52 24.39 15.77
N VAL A 413 5.87 23.11 15.65
CA VAL A 413 4.90 22.01 15.65
C VAL A 413 4.42 21.76 17.08
N GLU A 414 3.11 21.76 17.25
CA GLU A 414 2.38 21.51 18.50
C GLU A 414 1.74 20.11 18.51
N LYS A 415 1.46 19.54 17.33
CA LYS A 415 0.79 18.25 17.16
C LYS A 415 1.32 17.46 15.96
N ILE A 416 1.41 16.14 16.11
CA ILE A 416 1.63 15.19 15.01
C ILE A 416 0.34 14.42 14.77
N GLN A 417 -0.16 14.46 13.54
CA GLN A 417 -1.42 13.84 13.16
C GLN A 417 -1.35 12.30 13.18
N SER A 418 -2.50 11.65 13.37
CA SER A 418 -2.59 10.19 13.33
C SER A 418 -2.10 9.66 11.99
N TYR A 419 -1.33 8.57 12.03
CA TYR A 419 -0.76 7.89 10.88
C TYR A 419 0.17 8.75 9.99
N ALA A 420 0.71 9.86 10.52
CA ALA A 420 1.54 10.79 9.74
C ALA A 420 2.75 10.13 9.06
N PHE A 421 3.46 9.24 9.75
CA PHE A 421 4.59 8.45 9.21
C PHE A 421 4.28 6.95 9.15
N TYR A 422 3.00 6.55 9.13
CA TYR A 422 2.66 5.13 9.19
C TYR A 422 3.20 4.37 7.96
N ASN A 423 3.97 3.30 8.21
CA ASN A 423 4.75 2.53 7.23
C ASN A 423 5.77 3.38 6.44
N CYS A 424 6.37 4.39 7.06
CA CYS A 424 7.43 5.20 6.42
C CYS A 424 8.80 4.50 6.57
N ASP A 425 9.10 3.55 5.70
CA ASP A 425 10.33 2.74 5.79
C ASP A 425 11.63 3.51 5.56
N THR A 426 11.58 4.72 4.98
CA THR A 426 12.79 5.54 4.83
C THR A 426 13.29 6.11 6.16
N LEU A 427 12.40 6.30 7.14
CA LEU A 427 12.69 7.01 8.39
C LEU A 427 13.49 6.13 9.34
N LYS A 428 14.70 6.58 9.71
CA LYS A 428 15.59 5.90 10.67
C LYS A 428 15.69 6.59 12.02
N SER A 429 15.59 7.92 12.03
CA SER A 429 15.75 8.73 13.24
C SER A 429 14.78 9.90 13.24
N ILE A 430 14.14 10.17 14.39
CA ILE A 430 13.29 11.33 14.56
C ILE A 430 13.50 12.04 15.90
N THR A 431 13.57 13.38 15.84
CA THR A 431 13.58 14.26 17.01
C THR A 431 12.26 15.02 17.11
N ILE A 432 11.56 14.81 18.23
CA ILE A 432 10.30 15.46 18.59
C ILE A 432 10.57 16.54 19.63
N PRO A 433 10.36 17.83 19.31
CA PRO A 433 10.65 18.92 20.23
C PRO A 433 9.59 19.07 21.33
N GLY A 434 9.96 19.74 22.42
CA GLY A 434 9.07 19.99 23.56
C GLY A 434 7.86 20.88 23.27
N SER A 435 7.77 21.45 22.07
CA SER A 435 6.57 22.15 21.59
C SER A 435 5.43 21.18 21.27
N VAL A 436 5.74 19.94 20.86
CA VAL A 436 4.76 18.91 20.52
C VAL A 436 4.12 18.37 21.81
N ARG A 437 2.79 18.45 21.91
CA ARG A 437 2.02 17.98 23.07
C ARG A 437 1.41 16.60 22.87
N GLU A 438 1.11 16.24 21.63
CA GLU A 438 0.37 15.03 21.29
C GLU A 438 0.98 14.37 20.05
N LEU A 439 1.27 13.06 20.18
CA LEU A 439 1.52 12.15 19.08
C LEU A 439 0.23 11.40 18.75
N GLY A 440 -0.28 11.57 17.53
CA GLY A 440 -1.50 10.92 17.07
C GLY A 440 -1.40 9.39 17.01
N GLU A 441 -2.56 8.75 16.91
CA GLU A 441 -2.68 7.29 16.76
C GLU A 441 -1.83 6.79 15.58
N GLY A 442 -1.01 5.77 15.81
CA GLY A 442 -0.22 5.13 14.75
C GLY A 442 0.78 6.04 14.05
N CYS A 443 1.08 7.23 14.56
CA CYS A 443 1.82 8.23 13.78
C CYS A 443 3.25 7.80 13.38
N PHE A 444 3.86 6.83 14.05
CA PHE A 444 5.12 6.17 13.68
C PHE A 444 4.97 4.64 13.58
N GLY A 445 3.76 4.13 13.37
CA GLY A 445 3.53 2.69 13.28
C GLY A 445 4.12 2.11 12.00
N GLY A 446 4.82 0.98 12.09
CA GLY A 446 5.36 0.22 10.97
C GLY A 446 6.55 0.88 10.26
N CYS A 447 7.23 1.86 10.88
CA CYS A 447 8.47 2.40 10.30
C CYS A 447 9.59 1.37 10.52
N ALA A 448 9.77 0.44 9.59
CA ALA A 448 10.58 -0.76 9.84
C ALA A 448 12.04 -0.46 10.25
N HIS A 449 12.57 0.68 9.82
CA HIS A 449 13.96 1.10 10.05
C HIS A 449 14.14 2.18 11.13
N LEU A 450 13.07 2.61 11.80
CA LEU A 450 13.12 3.60 12.87
C LEU A 450 13.82 2.98 14.08
N ASN A 451 15.07 3.36 14.31
CA ASN A 451 15.89 2.86 15.41
C ASN A 451 16.19 3.94 16.46
N GLN A 452 15.93 5.21 16.15
CA GLN A 452 16.24 6.32 17.03
C GLN A 452 15.06 7.28 17.15
N VAL A 453 14.52 7.38 18.36
CA VAL A 453 13.44 8.31 18.69
C VAL A 453 13.87 9.17 19.88
N GLU A 454 13.93 10.49 19.67
CA GLU A 454 14.10 11.46 20.73
C GLU A 454 12.78 12.19 21.01
N LEU A 455 12.33 12.09 22.26
CA LEU A 455 11.16 12.80 22.77
C LEU A 455 11.62 13.82 23.83
N GLN A 456 11.44 15.10 23.56
CA GLN A 456 11.80 16.17 24.51
C GLN A 456 10.70 16.42 25.55
N ASP A 457 11.08 17.01 26.68
CA ASP A 457 10.13 17.42 27.72
C ASP A 457 9.15 18.46 27.16
N GLY A 458 7.86 18.21 27.40
CA GLY A 458 6.74 18.98 26.85
C GLY A 458 5.67 18.09 26.22
N LEU A 459 6.06 16.90 25.74
CA LEU A 459 5.15 15.87 25.25
C LEU A 459 4.26 15.34 26.38
N GLU A 460 2.95 15.29 26.15
CA GLU A 460 1.95 14.87 27.15
C GLU A 460 1.28 13.54 26.79
N VAL A 461 1.03 13.28 25.51
CA VAL A 461 0.27 12.11 25.04
C VAL A 461 1.02 11.37 23.94
N ILE A 462 1.24 10.07 24.15
CA ILE A 462 1.65 9.12 23.13
C ILE A 462 0.41 8.30 22.73
N GLY A 463 -0.07 8.48 21.50
CA GLY A 463 -1.31 7.90 20.99
C GLY A 463 -1.27 6.38 20.84
N ALA A 464 -2.47 5.78 20.69
CA ALA A 464 -2.60 4.34 20.50
C ALA A 464 -1.81 3.89 19.26
N TYR A 465 -1.16 2.73 19.33
CA TYR A 465 -0.32 2.20 18.24
C TYR A 465 0.81 3.11 17.73
N CYS A 466 1.15 4.20 18.45
CA CYS A 466 2.05 5.25 17.97
C CYS A 466 3.37 4.71 17.41
N PHE A 467 4.00 3.77 18.09
CA PHE A 467 5.24 3.09 17.68
C PHE A 467 5.00 1.60 17.38
N ARG A 468 3.80 1.16 17.00
CA ARG A 468 3.55 -0.25 16.67
C ARG A 468 4.48 -0.76 15.56
N ASP A 469 4.95 -2.01 15.64
CA ASP A 469 5.68 -2.75 14.60
C ASP A 469 6.95 -2.00 14.09
N ASN A 470 7.65 -1.28 14.97
CA ASN A 470 8.98 -0.72 14.69
C ASN A 470 10.05 -1.76 14.95
N PHE A 471 10.47 -2.46 13.90
CA PHE A 471 11.33 -3.63 14.03
C PHE A 471 12.78 -3.31 14.41
N ASP A 472 13.27 -2.09 14.19
CA ASP A 472 14.64 -1.71 14.52
C ASP A 472 14.76 -0.88 15.83
N LEU A 473 13.63 -0.50 16.46
CA LEU A 473 13.63 0.27 17.71
C LEU A 473 14.03 -0.61 18.90
N SER A 474 15.20 -0.35 19.49
CA SER A 474 15.73 -1.14 20.62
C SER A 474 15.60 -0.48 21.98
N VAL A 475 15.70 0.85 22.03
CA VAL A 475 15.66 1.64 23.26
C VAL A 475 14.88 2.92 23.03
N ILE A 476 14.00 3.27 23.99
CA ILE A 476 13.30 4.56 23.97
C ILE A 476 13.24 5.20 25.35
N ARG A 477 13.30 6.53 25.39
CA ARG A 477 13.16 7.34 26.60
C ARG A 477 11.84 8.10 26.56
N ILE A 478 11.04 7.91 27.61
CA ILE A 478 9.76 8.59 27.81
C ILE A 478 10.00 9.82 28.72
N PRO A 479 9.76 11.05 28.23
CA PRO A 479 10.06 12.26 28.98
C PRO A 479 9.16 12.40 30.21
N SER A 480 9.59 13.24 31.15
CA SER A 480 8.94 13.36 32.46
C SER A 480 7.53 13.96 32.40
N THR A 481 7.20 14.59 31.27
CA THR A 481 5.94 15.29 31.03
C THR A 481 4.85 14.39 30.44
N VAL A 482 5.15 13.16 30.04
CA VAL A 482 4.16 12.25 29.44
C VAL A 482 3.16 11.82 30.51
N LYS A 483 1.89 12.14 30.27
CA LYS A 483 0.76 11.82 31.15
C LYS A 483 0.02 10.58 30.69
N GLN A 484 0.00 10.32 29.37
CA GLN A 484 -0.74 9.20 28.78
C GLN A 484 0.12 8.44 27.78
N LEU A 485 0.14 7.12 27.92
CA LEU A 485 0.74 6.17 26.99
C LEU A 485 -0.34 5.17 26.55
N GLN A 486 -0.98 5.46 25.43
CA GLN A 486 -2.23 4.80 25.05
C GLN A 486 -2.05 3.36 24.57
N ALA A 487 -3.19 2.67 24.40
CA ALA A 487 -3.29 1.27 24.01
C ALA A 487 -2.31 0.87 22.88
N ALA A 488 -1.55 -0.21 23.11
CA ALA A 488 -0.72 -0.85 22.10
C ALA A 488 0.33 0.09 21.46
N ALA A 489 0.75 1.14 22.18
CA ALA A 489 1.71 2.13 21.67
C ALA A 489 3.03 1.52 21.16
N PHE A 490 3.51 0.41 21.72
CA PHE A 490 4.73 -0.30 21.28
C PHE A 490 4.42 -1.75 20.83
N TYR A 491 3.19 -1.99 20.36
CA TYR A 491 2.78 -3.33 19.97
C TYR A 491 3.68 -3.89 18.86
N GLY A 492 4.21 -5.10 19.01
CA GLY A 492 5.00 -5.76 17.96
C GLY A 492 6.42 -5.21 17.77
N ASP A 493 6.91 -4.37 18.68
CA ASP A 493 8.30 -3.88 18.66
C ASP A 493 9.26 -4.96 19.14
N TYR A 494 9.47 -5.98 18.31
CA TYR A 494 10.17 -7.22 18.69
C TYR A 494 11.60 -7.01 19.18
N ASN A 495 12.24 -5.90 18.82
CA ASN A 495 13.60 -5.55 19.23
C ASN A 495 13.65 -4.54 20.39
N LEU A 496 12.52 -4.02 20.88
CA LEU A 496 12.50 -3.10 22.01
C LEU A 496 12.92 -3.86 23.28
N ARG A 497 14.15 -3.59 23.74
CA ARG A 497 14.79 -4.26 24.88
C ARG A 497 14.75 -3.44 26.14
N LYS A 498 14.75 -2.11 26.03
CA LYS A 498 14.78 -1.20 27.19
C LYS A 498 13.89 0.01 26.97
N ILE A 499 13.13 0.38 28.00
CA ILE A 499 12.38 1.63 28.04
C ILE A 499 12.70 2.40 29.32
N TYR A 500 12.90 3.71 29.20
CA TYR A 500 13.30 4.59 30.30
C TYR A 500 12.23 5.65 30.58
N PHE A 501 11.52 5.54 31.69
CA PHE A 501 10.61 6.56 32.17
C PHE A 501 11.36 7.59 33.03
N CYS A 502 11.08 8.88 32.78
CA CYS A 502 11.78 9.99 33.44
C CYS A 502 10.95 10.76 34.47
N GLY A 503 9.68 10.42 34.65
CA GLY A 503 8.76 11.11 35.55
C GLY A 503 7.78 10.16 36.23
N ASP A 504 6.61 10.70 36.58
CA ASP A 504 5.50 9.94 37.14
C ASP A 504 5.05 8.82 36.18
N ALA A 505 4.33 7.85 36.71
CA ALA A 505 3.73 6.78 35.92
C ALA A 505 2.67 7.37 35.00
N PRO A 506 2.77 7.18 33.67
CA PRO A 506 1.70 7.61 32.78
C PRO A 506 0.46 6.73 33.00
N GLU A 507 -0.70 7.25 32.62
CA GLU A 507 -1.87 6.39 32.40
C GLU A 507 -1.60 5.53 31.18
N PHE A 508 -1.51 4.22 31.39
CA PHE A 508 -1.34 3.25 30.32
C PHE A 508 -2.69 2.98 29.63
N GLY A 509 -2.66 2.42 28.41
CA GLY A 509 -3.87 1.91 27.76
C GLY A 509 -4.90 2.97 27.37
N SER A 510 -6.08 2.52 26.98
CA SER A 510 -7.24 3.39 26.76
C SER A 510 -8.53 2.66 27.08
N GLN A 511 -9.58 3.41 27.46
CA GLN A 511 -10.92 2.85 27.57
C GLN A 511 -11.56 2.74 26.19
N ILE A 512 -11.75 1.50 25.73
CA ILE A 512 -12.47 1.20 24.51
C ILE A 512 -13.81 0.58 24.91
N SER A 513 -14.91 1.30 24.64
CA SER A 513 -16.28 0.83 24.89
C SER A 513 -16.54 0.39 26.35
N GLY A 514 -15.94 1.11 27.31
CA GLY A 514 -16.06 0.80 28.75
C GLY A 514 -15.15 -0.32 29.27
N THR A 515 -14.38 -0.95 28.40
CA THR A 515 -13.32 -1.92 28.75
C THR A 515 -11.95 -1.28 28.59
N TYR A 516 -11.11 -1.40 29.62
CA TYR A 516 -9.73 -0.94 29.56
C TYR A 516 -8.90 -1.93 28.71
N TYR A 517 -8.31 -1.43 27.63
CA TYR A 517 -7.48 -2.22 26.73
C TYR A 517 -6.02 -1.81 26.88
N ASP A 518 -5.26 -2.69 27.54
CA ASP A 518 -3.85 -2.47 27.82
C ASP A 518 -3.00 -3.57 27.21
N ARG A 519 -2.32 -3.19 26.13
CA ARG A 519 -1.38 -4.04 25.39
C ARG A 519 -0.18 -3.24 24.95
N VAL A 520 0.20 -2.23 25.74
CA VAL A 520 1.24 -1.25 25.39
C VAL A 520 2.51 -1.96 24.90
N PHE A 521 2.95 -3.03 25.57
CA PHE A 521 4.16 -3.80 25.24
C PHE A 521 3.90 -5.18 24.63
N TYR A 522 2.69 -5.44 24.13
CA TYR A 522 2.37 -6.75 23.56
C TYR A 522 3.13 -6.96 22.26
N GLY A 523 3.87 -8.06 22.15
CA GLY A 523 4.78 -8.31 21.03
C GLY A 523 6.18 -7.69 21.18
N CYS A 524 6.49 -6.94 22.26
CA CYS A 524 7.87 -6.50 22.52
C CYS A 524 8.82 -7.66 22.87
N ALA A 525 10.12 -7.39 22.93
CA ALA A 525 11.14 -8.39 23.28
C ALA A 525 10.83 -9.07 24.62
N LYS A 526 10.92 -10.40 24.66
CA LYS A 526 10.73 -11.17 25.90
C LYS A 526 11.78 -10.78 26.94
N GLY A 527 11.34 -10.41 28.14
CA GLY A 527 12.24 -9.95 29.21
C GLY A 527 12.74 -8.52 29.03
N MET A 528 12.07 -7.70 28.22
CA MET A 528 12.35 -6.26 28.09
C MET A 528 12.41 -5.60 29.48
N GLU A 529 13.39 -4.73 29.68
CA GLU A 529 13.59 -4.01 30.94
C GLU A 529 12.93 -2.64 30.91
N ALA A 530 12.05 -2.36 31.87
CA ALA A 530 11.38 -1.07 32.02
C ALA A 530 11.89 -0.35 33.27
N TYR A 531 12.57 0.77 33.05
CA TYR A 531 13.21 1.56 34.09
C TYR A 531 12.36 2.74 34.52
N TYR A 532 12.06 2.85 35.81
CA TYR A 532 11.23 3.93 36.37
C TYR A 532 11.83 4.56 37.63
N PRO A 533 11.60 5.86 37.88
CA PRO A 533 12.23 6.56 38.98
C PRO A 533 11.52 6.26 40.31
N ALA A 534 12.17 5.50 41.20
CA ALA A 534 11.61 5.03 42.47
C ALA A 534 11.19 6.15 43.45
N ALA A 535 11.67 7.37 43.22
CA ALA A 535 11.44 8.52 44.07
C ALA A 535 10.04 9.14 43.90
N TYR A 536 9.27 8.72 42.90
CA TYR A 536 7.93 9.23 42.60
C TYR A 536 6.86 8.25 43.09
N SER A 537 5.83 8.77 43.76
CA SER A 537 4.83 7.97 44.47
C SER A 537 3.79 7.28 43.58
N THR A 538 3.80 7.56 42.28
CA THR A 538 2.81 7.02 41.32
C THR A 538 3.16 5.64 40.78
N TRP A 539 4.39 5.17 40.97
CA TRP A 539 4.83 3.84 40.54
C TRP A 539 4.57 2.82 41.65
N ASP A 540 3.35 2.30 41.70
CA ASP A 540 2.91 1.29 42.69
C ASP A 540 2.79 -0.12 42.08
N ASP A 541 2.50 -1.12 42.92
CA ASP A 541 2.40 -2.52 42.51
C ASP A 541 1.30 -2.76 41.45
N THR A 542 0.24 -1.93 41.42
CA THR A 542 -0.85 -2.05 40.43
C THR A 542 -0.36 -1.65 39.05
N VAL A 543 0.28 -0.47 38.93
CA VAL A 543 0.89 -0.03 37.68
C VAL A 543 1.96 -1.01 37.20
N LEU A 544 2.73 -1.62 38.09
CA LEU A 544 3.81 -2.52 37.68
C LEU A 544 3.34 -3.92 37.26
N SER A 545 2.18 -4.38 37.71
CA SER A 545 1.69 -5.76 37.47
C SER A 545 0.65 -5.88 36.34
N ASP A 546 -0.05 -4.80 35.98
CA ASP A 546 -1.12 -4.82 34.98
C ASP A 546 -0.61 -4.83 33.51
N HIS A 547 0.69 -4.61 33.29
CA HIS A 547 1.30 -4.50 31.95
C HIS A 547 2.20 -5.69 31.56
N ASP A 548 2.18 -6.77 32.36
CA ASP A 548 3.09 -7.92 32.30
C ASP A 548 2.81 -8.95 31.18
N GLY A 549 1.95 -8.62 30.21
CA GLY A 549 1.49 -9.56 29.16
C GLY A 549 2.61 -10.26 28.36
N ASN A 550 3.86 -9.79 28.46
CA ASN A 550 5.04 -10.33 27.80
C ASN A 550 6.25 -10.59 28.73
N GLY A 551 6.08 -10.52 30.05
CA GLY A 551 7.17 -10.68 31.03
C GLY A 551 8.14 -9.49 31.03
N VAL A 552 7.59 -8.28 31.13
CA VAL A 552 8.37 -7.04 31.32
C VAL A 552 9.08 -7.11 32.68
N VAL A 553 10.35 -6.73 32.71
CA VAL A 553 11.15 -6.68 33.94
C VAL A 553 11.23 -5.24 34.39
N TRP A 554 10.44 -4.90 35.40
CA TRP A 554 10.45 -3.56 35.99
C TRP A 554 11.63 -3.37 36.94
N ALA A 555 12.44 -2.35 36.69
CA ALA A 555 13.61 -2.01 37.50
C ALA A 555 13.52 -0.55 37.96
N ASN A 556 13.68 -0.34 39.26
CA ASN A 556 13.73 1.02 39.79
C ASN A 556 15.11 1.65 39.54
N TRP A 557 15.13 2.97 39.31
CA TRP A 557 16.36 3.76 39.36
C TRP A 557 16.20 4.91 40.35
N THR A 558 17.25 5.22 41.10
CA THR A 558 17.26 6.39 41.99
C THR A 558 17.79 7.59 41.23
N LYS A 559 17.18 8.77 41.44
CA LYS A 559 17.65 10.06 40.91
C LYS A 559 19.02 10.38 41.52
N GLY A 560 20.08 9.81 40.96
CA GLY A 560 21.41 9.77 41.56
C GLY A 560 22.27 8.59 41.08
N SER A 561 21.70 7.40 40.86
CA SER A 561 22.44 6.16 40.57
C SER A 561 22.91 6.01 39.11
N LEU A 562 22.33 6.76 38.17
CA LEU A 562 22.78 6.77 36.78
C LEU A 562 23.94 7.74 36.59
N SER A 563 24.99 7.32 35.89
CA SER A 563 26.12 8.18 35.55
C SER A 563 25.66 9.33 34.64
N SER A 564 26.16 10.55 34.85
CA SER A 564 25.83 11.64 33.92
C SER A 564 26.57 11.45 32.61
N ILE A 565 25.87 11.38 31.48
CA ILE A 565 26.49 11.38 30.15
C ILE A 565 27.24 12.71 29.90
N GLU A 566 26.95 13.76 30.66
CA GLU A 566 27.65 15.05 30.59
C GLU A 566 29.14 14.93 30.95
N ASP A 567 29.51 13.88 31.68
CA ASP A 567 30.90 13.56 32.01
C ASP A 567 31.60 12.75 30.90
N ALA A 568 30.87 12.36 29.85
CA ALA A 568 31.43 11.57 28.76
C ALA A 568 32.45 12.40 27.96
N GLU A 569 33.50 11.71 27.54
CA GLU A 569 34.43 12.16 26.51
C GLU A 569 33.80 11.89 25.14
N VAL A 570 33.61 12.94 24.35
CA VAL A 570 33.03 12.85 23.01
C VAL A 570 34.06 13.30 22.00
N THR A 571 34.32 12.46 21.00
CA THR A 571 35.21 12.75 19.89
C THR A 571 34.42 12.69 18.59
N LEU A 572 34.50 13.77 17.80
CA LEU A 572 33.93 13.84 16.46
C LEU A 572 34.96 13.39 15.43
N ASP A 573 34.52 12.97 14.24
CA ASP A 573 35.40 12.55 13.15
C ASP A 573 36.28 13.69 12.62
N ARG A 574 35.83 14.95 12.76
CA ARG A 574 36.54 16.15 12.29
C ARG A 574 36.31 17.31 13.25
N GLU A 575 37.25 18.27 13.26
CA GLU A 575 37.11 19.52 14.02
C GLU A 575 36.37 20.62 13.24
N ILE A 576 36.49 20.59 11.91
CA ILE A 576 35.90 21.55 10.98
C ILE A 576 35.25 20.79 9.83
N TYR A 577 34.01 21.16 9.52
CA TYR A 577 33.23 20.59 8.43
C TYR A 577 32.99 21.62 7.34
N GLU A 578 33.02 21.18 6.08
CA GLU A 578 32.79 22.07 4.94
C GLU A 578 31.30 22.15 4.59
N TYR A 579 30.80 23.37 4.40
CA TYR A 579 29.44 23.61 3.92
C TYR A 579 29.35 23.39 2.41
N THR A 580 28.60 22.36 2.01
CA THR A 580 28.41 21.94 0.62
C THR A 580 26.99 22.21 0.08
N GLY A 581 26.16 22.95 0.81
CA GLY A 581 24.79 23.30 0.38
C GLY A 581 23.66 22.47 1.01
N GLY A 582 23.83 22.00 2.25
CA GLY A 582 22.82 21.22 2.99
C GLY A 582 23.14 21.09 4.48
N ILE A 583 22.45 20.21 5.20
CA ILE A 583 22.72 19.93 6.62
C ILE A 583 24.06 19.20 6.75
N VAL A 584 24.99 19.79 7.49
CA VAL A 584 26.32 19.21 7.76
C VAL A 584 26.31 18.56 9.14
N ARG A 585 26.74 17.30 9.26
CA ARG A 585 26.79 16.55 10.52
C ARG A 585 28.10 15.73 10.62
N PRO A 586 28.64 15.50 11.82
CA PRO A 586 29.66 14.49 12.07
C PRO A 586 29.30 13.12 11.47
N GLU A 587 30.21 12.51 10.70
CA GLU A 587 30.03 11.19 10.10
C GLU A 587 30.19 10.08 11.15
N LYS A 588 31.01 10.33 12.17
CA LYS A 588 31.24 9.39 13.27
C LYS A 588 31.42 10.14 14.58
N ILE A 589 30.71 9.68 15.60
CA ILE A 589 30.81 10.18 16.96
C ILE A 589 31.25 9.03 17.85
N THR A 590 32.31 9.25 18.62
CA THR A 590 32.82 8.29 19.59
C THR A 590 32.56 8.83 20.98
N VAL A 591 31.78 8.11 21.78
CA VAL A 591 31.48 8.49 23.15
C VAL A 591 32.15 7.49 24.09
N ARG A 592 32.89 8.00 25.08
CA ARG A 592 33.54 7.20 26.11
C ARG A 592 33.16 7.71 27.49
N MET A 593 32.96 6.79 28.43
CA MET A 593 32.84 7.12 29.85
C MET A 593 33.93 6.39 30.62
N ALA A 594 34.77 7.14 31.36
CA ALA A 594 35.90 6.59 32.12
C ALA A 594 36.74 5.59 31.30
N GLY A 595 37.02 5.91 30.03
CA GLY A 595 37.78 5.06 29.10
C GLY A 595 36.99 3.94 28.39
N LYS A 596 35.81 3.55 28.88
CA LYS A 596 34.92 2.55 28.23
C LYS A 596 34.26 3.17 26.99
N LEU A 597 34.32 2.48 25.85
CA LEU A 597 33.56 2.85 24.65
C LEU A 597 32.07 2.57 24.88
N LEU A 598 31.23 3.58 24.64
CA LEU A 598 29.79 3.48 24.74
C LEU A 598 29.18 3.14 23.37
N SER A 599 28.04 2.45 23.36
CA SER A 599 27.31 2.07 22.16
C SER A 599 26.16 3.04 21.87
N GLU A 600 26.15 3.66 20.68
CA GLU A 600 25.01 4.46 20.20
C GLU A 600 23.77 3.56 20.01
N GLY A 601 22.60 4.01 20.46
CA GLY A 601 21.37 3.22 20.50
C GLY A 601 21.18 2.39 21.78
N GLU A 602 22.23 2.19 22.58
CA GLU A 602 22.16 1.44 23.85
C GLU A 602 22.52 2.31 25.06
N ASP A 603 23.69 2.94 25.03
CA ASP A 603 24.24 3.78 26.11
C ASP A 603 23.99 5.28 25.89
N TYR A 604 23.78 5.70 24.64
CA TYR A 604 23.39 7.06 24.31
C TYR A 604 22.69 7.13 22.95
N LEU A 605 21.98 8.24 22.71
CA LEU A 605 21.46 8.64 21.40
C LEU A 605 22.16 9.94 20.95
N VAL A 606 22.36 10.11 19.64
CA VAL A 606 22.94 11.32 19.05
C VAL A 606 21.87 12.16 18.38
N THR A 607 21.67 13.40 18.81
CA THR A 607 20.75 14.32 18.15
C THR A 607 21.41 15.66 17.85
N TYR A 608 20.73 16.52 17.10
CA TYR A 608 21.19 17.84 16.73
C TYR A 608 20.09 18.85 17.10
N PRO A 609 20.38 19.89 17.89
CA PRO A 609 19.38 20.89 18.22
C PRO A 609 18.99 21.59 16.93
N ILE A 610 17.70 21.52 16.61
CA ILE A 610 17.13 22.08 15.39
C ILE A 610 17.12 23.60 15.53
N ALA A 611 18.25 24.21 15.22
CA ALA A 611 18.43 25.65 15.22
C ALA A 611 19.06 26.05 13.88
N GLY A 612 18.19 26.18 12.88
CA GLY A 612 18.53 26.72 11.56
C GLY A 612 19.27 25.75 10.66
N GLU A 613 19.09 25.92 9.35
CA GLU A 613 20.01 25.35 8.36
C GLU A 613 21.45 25.72 8.76
N TYR A 614 22.32 24.74 8.99
CA TYR A 614 23.68 25.00 9.43
C TYR A 614 24.52 25.56 8.27
N THR A 615 24.38 26.85 7.99
CA THR A 615 24.95 27.49 6.80
C THR A 615 26.42 27.88 6.94
N GLU A 616 26.83 28.39 8.10
CA GLU A 616 28.22 28.78 8.43
C GLU A 616 28.29 29.14 9.92
N GLY A 617 29.27 28.64 10.69
CA GLY A 617 29.44 28.98 12.12
C GLY A 617 29.53 27.77 13.06
N THR A 618 29.18 27.98 14.33
CA THR A 618 29.18 26.91 15.34
C THR A 618 27.85 26.16 15.34
N ALA A 619 27.91 24.86 15.08
CA ALA A 619 26.81 23.93 15.20
C ALA A 619 26.99 23.06 16.46
N THR A 620 25.93 22.36 16.84
CA THR A 620 25.91 21.57 18.07
C THR A 620 25.38 20.18 17.77
N VAL A 621 25.93 19.18 18.47
CA VAL A 621 25.40 17.83 18.58
C VAL A 621 25.13 17.55 20.05
N LEU A 622 24.02 16.89 20.35
CA LEU A 622 23.65 16.48 21.71
C LEU A 622 23.78 14.96 21.82
N ILE A 623 24.46 14.51 22.87
CA ILE A 623 24.57 13.10 23.24
C ILE A 623 23.65 12.88 24.43
N ILE A 624 22.54 12.22 24.20
CA ILE A 624 21.52 11.93 25.23
C ILE A 624 21.88 10.60 25.86
N GLY A 625 22.12 10.57 27.17
CA GLY A 625 22.41 9.33 27.88
C GLY A 625 21.20 8.39 27.85
N THR A 626 21.45 7.12 27.54
CA THR A 626 20.52 6.00 27.70
C THR A 626 21.19 4.91 28.51
N GLY A 627 20.53 3.76 28.72
CA GLY A 627 21.18 2.70 29.47
C GLY A 627 21.34 3.07 30.95
N VAL A 628 22.59 3.00 31.43
CA VAL A 628 22.98 3.43 32.78
C VAL A 628 23.34 4.92 32.86
N TYR A 629 23.19 5.67 31.75
CA TYR A 629 23.59 7.08 31.64
C TYR A 629 22.37 8.01 31.57
N ARG A 630 22.46 9.17 32.23
CA ARG A 630 21.42 10.21 32.23
C ARG A 630 21.97 11.56 31.75
N GLY A 631 21.09 12.49 31.40
CA GLY A 631 21.48 13.85 31.03
C GLY A 631 21.81 13.99 29.54
N VAL A 632 22.32 15.15 29.16
CA VAL A 632 22.61 15.49 27.76
C VAL A 632 23.96 16.18 27.66
N LYS A 633 24.93 15.56 26.98
CA LYS A 633 26.19 16.22 26.65
C LYS A 633 26.00 17.08 25.41
N VAL A 634 26.30 18.36 25.53
CA VAL A 634 26.33 19.29 24.40
C VAL A 634 27.76 19.36 23.85
N VAL A 635 27.93 19.12 22.55
CA VAL A 635 29.23 19.20 21.87
C VAL A 635 29.10 20.13 20.68
N ASN A 636 29.98 21.13 20.61
CA ASN A 636 29.98 22.11 19.53
C ASN A 636 31.01 21.74 18.46
N TYR A 637 30.68 21.97 17.20
CA TYR A 637 31.57 21.80 16.06
C TYR A 637 31.46 22.98 15.11
N THR A 638 32.47 23.17 14.25
CA THR A 638 32.52 24.33 13.35
C THR A 638 32.21 23.91 11.92
N ILE A 639 31.31 24.64 11.26
CA ILE A 639 31.04 24.53 9.83
C ILE A 639 31.60 25.77 9.15
N ARG A 640 32.45 25.57 8.15
CA ARG A 640 33.02 26.65 7.32
C ARG A 640 32.61 26.48 5.88
N ARG A 641 32.43 27.59 5.17
CA ARG A 641 32.27 27.57 3.74
C ARG A 641 33.53 27.01 3.08
N ALA A 642 33.38 26.14 2.09
CA ALA A 642 34.52 25.70 1.28
C ALA A 642 35.25 26.95 0.72
N GLY A 643 36.47 27.18 1.19
CA GLY A 643 37.29 28.34 0.83
C GLY A 643 38.29 27.97 -0.26
N ASN A 644 38.37 28.80 -1.31
CA ASN A 644 39.42 28.82 -2.32
C ASN A 644 40.77 29.28 -1.73
N ASP A 645 41.23 28.67 -0.64
CA ASP A 645 42.53 28.98 -0.04
C ASP A 645 43.45 27.76 -0.15
N THR A 646 44.18 27.70 -1.26
CA THR A 646 45.41 26.91 -1.37
C THR A 646 46.55 27.67 -0.68
N PRO A 647 47.25 27.11 0.32
CA PRO A 647 48.59 27.55 0.65
C PRO A 647 49.61 26.63 -0.03
N GLY A 648 50.40 27.18 -0.95
CA GLY A 648 51.64 26.55 -1.42
C GLY A 648 51.62 26.14 -2.89
N ALA A 649 51.93 27.11 -3.76
CA ALA A 649 52.41 26.82 -5.09
C ALA A 649 53.79 26.16 -5.02
N THR A 650 53.92 24.97 -5.59
CA THR A 650 55.13 24.56 -6.32
C THR A 650 54.73 24.17 -7.73
N GLU A 651 55.44 24.77 -8.68
CA GLU A 651 55.20 24.81 -10.11
C GLU A 651 55.02 23.43 -10.78
N SER A 652 54.05 23.33 -11.70
CA SER A 652 54.17 22.52 -12.92
C SER A 652 53.04 22.82 -13.93
N SER A 653 53.41 23.57 -14.97
CA SER A 653 52.87 23.75 -16.33
C SER A 653 51.48 23.24 -16.83
N ARG A 654 50.65 24.22 -17.28
CA ARG A 654 49.95 24.38 -18.61
C ARG A 654 48.57 23.68 -18.92
N PRO A 655 47.73 24.17 -19.91
CA PRO A 655 46.53 25.01 -19.65
C PRO A 655 45.20 24.68 -20.42
N GLY A 656 44.10 25.40 -20.09
CA GLY A 656 42.88 25.66 -20.91
C GLY A 656 41.56 25.42 -20.13
N ALA A 657 40.44 26.18 -20.17
CA ALA A 657 39.94 27.30 -20.99
C ALA A 657 38.72 28.03 -20.33
N SER A 658 38.48 29.30 -20.72
CA SER A 658 37.23 30.13 -20.83
C SER A 658 36.12 30.11 -19.75
N SER A 659 35.85 31.21 -19.00
CA SER A 659 34.88 32.34 -19.22
C SER A 659 33.41 31.92 -19.43
N THR A 660 32.40 32.27 -18.60
CA THR A 660 31.76 33.61 -18.50
C THR A 660 30.54 33.52 -17.55
N VAL A 661 30.46 34.19 -16.38
CA VAL A 661 29.20 34.65 -15.72
C VAL A 661 29.54 35.67 -14.61
N ILE A 662 29.51 36.98 -14.88
CA ILE A 662 29.48 38.02 -13.81
C ILE A 662 28.55 39.16 -14.25
N SER A 663 27.29 39.11 -13.84
CA SER A 663 26.42 40.30 -13.81
C SER A 663 25.22 40.23 -12.84
N HIS A 664 25.03 39.17 -12.05
CA HIS A 664 23.89 39.07 -11.10
C HIS A 664 24.23 39.28 -9.61
N THR A 665 25.49 39.54 -9.25
CA THR A 665 25.92 39.57 -7.84
C THR A 665 25.81 40.92 -7.13
N ARG A 666 25.56 42.03 -7.84
CA ARG A 666 25.54 43.36 -7.21
C ARG A 666 24.18 43.79 -6.64
N GLU A 667 23.07 43.25 -7.15
CA GLU A 667 21.73 43.66 -6.69
C GLU A 667 21.25 42.89 -5.44
N GLN A 668 21.72 41.64 -5.26
CA GLN A 668 21.46 40.85 -4.04
C GLN A 668 22.28 41.30 -2.82
N ALA A 669 23.46 41.89 -3.04
CA ALA A 669 24.30 42.39 -1.94
C ALA A 669 23.67 43.61 -1.23
N ALA A 670 23.04 44.51 -1.99
CA ALA A 670 22.40 45.70 -1.43
C ALA A 670 21.11 45.39 -0.63
N ARG A 671 20.34 44.36 -1.02
CA ARG A 671 19.17 43.90 -0.25
C ARG A 671 19.55 43.19 1.06
N ARG A 672 20.72 42.55 1.13
CA ARG A 672 21.21 41.84 2.33
C ARG A 672 21.65 42.79 3.45
N GLU A 673 22.27 43.93 3.13
CA GLU A 673 22.70 44.90 4.16
C GLU A 673 21.51 45.61 4.85
N ALA A 674 20.41 45.81 4.13
CA ALA A 674 19.19 46.44 4.68
C ALA A 674 18.44 45.54 5.68
N VAL A 675 18.51 44.21 5.52
CA VAL A 675 17.87 43.26 6.45
C VAL A 675 18.71 43.09 7.72
N ILE A 676 20.04 43.06 7.60
CA ILE A 676 20.96 42.91 8.74
C ILE A 676 20.90 44.12 9.69
N SER A 677 20.71 45.34 9.16
CA SER A 677 20.57 46.54 9.99
C SER A 677 19.27 46.54 10.80
N HIS A 678 18.17 46.06 10.22
CA HIS A 678 16.87 45.99 10.91
C HIS A 678 16.87 44.96 12.05
N THR A 679 17.52 43.81 11.87
CA THR A 679 17.59 42.75 12.89
C THR A 679 18.45 43.17 14.10
N ARG A 680 19.52 43.94 13.88
CA ARG A 680 20.35 44.49 14.97
C ARG A 680 19.60 45.50 15.82
N GLU A 681 18.71 46.30 15.22
CA GLU A 681 17.89 47.27 15.95
C GLU A 681 16.83 46.59 16.83
N GLN A 682 16.26 45.46 16.38
CA GLN A 682 15.30 44.68 17.18
C GLN A 682 15.95 43.93 18.35
N ALA A 683 17.18 43.44 18.18
CA ALA A 683 17.93 42.79 19.26
C ALA A 683 18.26 43.76 20.40
N ALA A 684 18.69 44.98 20.08
CA ALA A 684 18.99 46.02 21.07
C ALA A 684 17.74 46.44 21.88
N ARG A 685 16.55 46.45 21.25
CA ARG A 685 15.28 46.74 21.95
C ARG A 685 14.87 45.62 22.91
N ARG A 686 15.20 44.35 22.63
CA ARG A 686 14.90 43.22 23.53
C ARG A 686 15.79 43.21 24.77
N GLU A 687 17.07 43.54 24.65
CA GLU A 687 17.96 43.61 25.82
C GLU A 687 17.55 44.72 26.81
N ALA A 688 17.08 45.87 26.31
CA ALA A 688 16.58 46.96 27.16
C ALA A 688 15.32 46.59 27.96
N VAL A 689 14.46 45.70 27.43
CA VAL A 689 13.26 45.21 28.12
C VAL A 689 13.63 44.18 29.20
N ILE A 690 14.62 43.32 28.93
CA ILE A 690 15.10 42.32 29.88
C ILE A 690 15.80 42.98 31.08
N SER A 691 16.59 44.03 30.86
CA SER A 691 17.24 44.78 31.94
C SER A 691 16.22 45.47 32.85
N HIS A 692 15.16 46.07 32.28
CA HIS A 692 14.12 46.75 33.05
C HIS A 692 13.27 45.77 33.89
N THR A 693 13.06 44.56 33.38
CA THR A 693 12.28 43.51 34.09
C THR A 693 13.07 42.93 35.27
N ARG A 694 14.39 42.77 35.16
CA ARG A 694 15.27 42.35 36.26
C ARG A 694 15.32 43.37 37.40
N GLU A 695 15.28 44.66 37.07
CA GLU A 695 15.27 45.74 38.07
C GLU A 695 13.97 45.80 38.87
N GLN A 696 12.83 45.43 38.26
CA GLN A 696 11.54 45.34 38.96
C GLN A 696 11.42 44.09 39.84
N ALA A 697 12.02 42.97 39.44
CA ALA A 697 12.05 41.74 40.24
C ALA A 697 12.85 41.91 41.54
N ALA A 698 13.99 42.60 41.49
CA ALA A 698 14.84 42.86 42.66
C ALA A 698 14.19 43.77 43.72
N ARG A 699 13.14 44.54 43.36
CA ARG A 699 12.41 45.40 44.31
C ARG A 699 11.26 44.70 45.04
N ARG A 700 10.92 43.45 44.68
CA ARG A 700 9.80 42.69 45.28
C ARG A 700 10.20 41.76 46.41
N GLU A 701 11.49 41.58 46.70
CA GLU A 701 11.98 40.70 47.77
C GLU A 701 12.45 41.50 49.00
N THR A 702 11.49 42.03 49.77
CA THR A 702 11.70 42.39 51.18
C THR A 702 10.42 42.10 51.96
N PRO A 703 10.41 41.22 52.99
CA PRO A 703 9.19 40.87 53.70
C PRO A 703 8.92 41.84 54.86
N SER A 704 7.78 42.54 54.82
CA SER A 704 7.22 43.18 56.01
C SER A 704 6.12 42.31 56.61
N SER A 705 6.31 41.92 57.87
CA SER A 705 5.29 41.34 58.73
C SER A 705 4.06 42.25 58.80
N HIS A 706 2.84 41.69 58.83
CA HIS A 706 1.72 42.16 59.65
C HIS A 706 0.56 41.14 59.61
N THR A 707 0.19 40.70 60.80
CA THR A 707 -1.00 39.93 61.17
C THR A 707 -2.27 40.74 60.94
N ARG A 708 -3.34 40.13 60.41
CA ARG A 708 -4.71 40.59 60.67
C ARG A 708 -5.75 39.48 60.57
N GLU A 709 -6.54 39.42 61.63
CA GLU A 709 -7.73 38.59 61.85
C GLU A 709 -8.94 39.01 60.98
N GLN A 710 -9.98 38.18 61.07
CA GLN A 710 -11.40 38.38 60.70
C GLN A 710 -11.75 38.08 59.23
N GLN A 711 -12.86 37.43 58.86
CA GLN A 711 -14.05 37.04 59.60
C GLN A 711 -14.82 35.99 58.78
N VAL A 712 -15.51 35.09 59.49
CA VAL A 712 -16.48 34.10 58.99
C VAL A 712 -17.85 34.76 58.80
N LEU A 713 -18.53 34.49 57.68
CA LEU A 713 -19.98 34.14 57.65
C LEU A 713 -20.44 33.61 56.28
N PRO A 714 -21.46 32.72 56.22
CA PRO A 714 -21.76 31.84 55.08
C PRO A 714 -23.11 32.11 54.40
N HIS A 715 -23.28 31.68 53.14
CA HIS A 715 -24.58 31.33 52.53
C HIS A 715 -24.32 30.34 51.37
N ARG A 716 -24.74 29.06 51.42
CA ARG A 716 -26.08 28.44 51.36
C ARG A 716 -26.50 28.09 49.91
N GLN A 717 -26.35 26.80 49.62
CA GLN A 717 -27.13 25.86 48.80
C GLN A 717 -28.05 26.32 47.64
N GLU A 718 -27.93 25.52 46.56
CA GLU A 718 -28.95 25.01 45.63
C GLU A 718 -29.57 25.94 44.58
N ARG A 719 -29.08 25.82 43.33
CA ARG A 719 -29.72 25.03 42.26
C ARG A 719 -28.78 24.86 41.06
#